data_AF-A0AAD5D445-F1
#
_entry.id   AF-A0AAD5D445-F1
#
_cell.length_a   1.000
_cell.length_b   1.000
_cell.length_c   1.000
_cell.angle_alpha   90.00
_cell.angle_beta   90.00
_cell.angle_gamma   90.00
#
_symmetry.space_group_name_H-M   'P 1'
#
loop_
_entity.id
_entity.type
_entity.pdbx_description
1 polymer ?
#
loop_
_entity_poly.entity_id
_entity_poly.type
_entity_poly.pdbx_seq_one_letter_code
_entity_poly.pdbx_strand_id
1 'polypeptide(L)'
;MNMHIVCPSKQMMRLLHTILFFSAFVIYADSEPVQFCKKKCPVEVTKGVNGLEKVTLTQNKGSSVEVYMYGAHVTSWKNDQGEELLFLSNKAIFSPPKPIRGGIPIVFPQFSNLGPLPSHGFARNRLWVRDDYHHPDTVRVADGVFIDLLLKPTEEDLKIWPHRFEFRLRITLTPRGELIMASCVKNADTDGQPFTFTFAHHTYLSVSDISKVEVKGLAKLDYLDNLQNRTRQTENRDTITINSQFDNIYLSTPKRIEVLDPEKKRTIVIQKEGLPDVVVWNPGEEKAKTIEDLGEGEYKNFVAVEAAAIEKPVTLKPVNLHSSKKDLRVKLWPYIAYSLPATHFTATFTPPKAIRGGIPVLFPQYANTGPLPSHGFARNRFWTIDNNPSPDIPEIPNGVSIDFLLKSTDEDLKIWPHSFEFRSRVTLTSEGDLILASCIRNIDDAGKPFTFTFGHHPYFKVSDISDVEVKGMAKLDYLDQTQNRTRFTENKDTITFNINSRFDRIYLSTPDKIKILDHGNKRTFVVQKDGFPDAVVWNPGEERAKTIEDLGEGEYKYFVAVEPVVVEKPVTLNPGEKWNAKMELSTRYNNPSPDISKITNGAFVDLLLKPTDEDLKIWPHRFEFRLRVTLTSGGNLVLTSSIRNTDAAGKPFTFTFAHHTYFSISNISEVEVKGMAKLDYLDNLKNRTRYTETKDTITINSEFDRIYLSTPKKIAVLDHKKKQTIVIRKDGLPDAGEKKAKTIVDLGEGEYKYFVAVEAAAIGKPVTLKPGEEWNGRLELSTIH
;
A
#
# COMPACT_ATOMS: atom_id res chain seq x y z
N MET A 1 5.49 12.12 1.62
CA MET A 1 4.33 12.75 0.95
C MET A 1 3.60 11.64 0.19
N ASN A 2 2.42 11.22 0.66
CA ASN A 2 1.70 10.07 0.10
C ASN A 2 0.96 10.48 -1.18
N MET A 3 1.23 9.77 -2.26
CA MET A 3 0.64 9.95 -3.59
C MET A 3 -0.35 8.81 -3.80
N HIS A 4 -1.64 9.10 -3.97
CA HIS A 4 -2.63 8.10 -4.36
C HIS A 4 -2.51 7.85 -5.87
N ILE A 5 -2.15 6.62 -6.26
CA ILE A 5 -2.15 6.16 -7.66
C ILE A 5 -3.34 5.20 -7.81
N VAL A 6 -4.30 5.56 -8.66
CA VAL A 6 -5.30 4.61 -9.17
C VAL A 6 -4.69 3.87 -10.36
N CYS A 7 -4.90 2.55 -10.41
CA CYS A 7 -4.25 1.56 -11.28
C CYS A 7 -4.01 2.03 -12.74
N PRO A 8 -2.75 2.13 -13.22
CA PRO A 8 -2.43 2.41 -14.63
C PRO A 8 -2.41 1.14 -15.49
N SER A 9 -2.80 1.23 -16.75
CA SER A 9 -2.45 0.23 -17.76
C SER A 9 -0.92 0.23 -18.02
N LYS A 10 -0.36 -0.89 -18.52
CA LYS A 10 1.08 -1.01 -18.86
C LYS A 10 1.56 0.06 -19.87
N GLN A 11 0.67 0.60 -20.70
CA GLN A 11 0.96 1.72 -21.61
C GLN A 11 1.13 3.05 -20.87
N MET A 12 0.31 3.29 -19.85
CA MET A 12 0.36 4.50 -19.02
C MET A 12 1.62 4.56 -18.14
N MET A 13 2.12 3.42 -17.64
CA MET A 13 3.41 3.34 -16.92
C MET A 13 4.62 3.63 -17.81
N ARG A 14 4.60 3.19 -19.08
CA ARG A 14 5.64 3.56 -20.05
C ARG A 14 5.57 5.04 -20.41
N LEU A 15 4.37 5.59 -20.58
CA LEU A 15 4.17 7.01 -20.88
C LEU A 15 4.53 7.93 -19.70
N LEU A 16 4.18 7.57 -18.46
CA LEU A 16 4.59 8.30 -17.24
C LEU A 16 6.10 8.26 -17.00
N HIS A 17 6.76 7.14 -17.31
CA HIS A 17 8.23 7.07 -17.30
C HIS A 17 8.83 8.01 -18.36
N THR A 18 8.22 8.15 -19.54
CA THR A 18 8.67 9.12 -20.55
C THR A 18 8.38 10.56 -20.12
N ILE A 19 7.21 10.87 -19.56
CA ILE A 19 6.84 12.24 -19.15
C ILE A 19 7.69 12.74 -17.97
N LEU A 20 7.92 11.92 -16.95
CA LEU A 20 8.74 12.30 -15.79
C LEU A 20 10.24 12.38 -16.08
N PHE A 21 10.73 11.70 -17.12
CA PHE A 21 12.11 11.86 -17.60
C PHE A 21 12.31 13.13 -18.45
N PHE A 22 11.23 13.72 -19.00
CA PHE A 22 11.35 14.84 -19.93
C PHE A 22 10.86 16.20 -19.38
N SER A 23 10.05 16.29 -18.32
CA SER A 23 9.70 17.58 -17.72
C SER A 23 10.58 17.91 -16.50
N ALA A 24 11.74 18.54 -16.74
CA ALA A 24 12.50 19.20 -15.69
C ALA A 24 11.82 20.54 -15.34
N PHE A 25 11.39 20.70 -14.09
CA PHE A 25 10.97 22.00 -13.56
C PHE A 25 12.22 22.73 -13.06
N VAL A 26 12.61 23.82 -13.71
CA VAL A 26 13.72 24.68 -13.27
C VAL A 26 13.13 26.03 -12.85
N ILE A 27 13.15 26.32 -11.54
CA ILE A 27 13.11 27.68 -11.02
C ILE A 27 14.58 28.11 -10.93
N TYR A 28 14.96 29.14 -11.69
CA TYR A 28 16.33 29.66 -11.64
C TYR A 28 16.60 30.29 -10.26
N ALA A 29 17.50 29.67 -9.50
CA ALA A 29 18.31 30.31 -8.47
C ALA A 29 19.64 29.55 -8.40
N ASP A 30 20.76 30.24 -8.65
CA ASP A 30 22.12 29.68 -8.66
C ASP A 30 22.42 28.86 -7.39
N SER A 31 22.54 27.54 -7.52
CA SER A 31 23.31 26.67 -6.61
C SER A 31 23.44 25.25 -7.19
N GLU A 32 24.53 24.58 -6.81
CA GLU A 32 25.03 23.29 -7.32
C GLU A 32 24.00 22.13 -7.32
N PRO A 33 24.15 21.12 -8.20
CA PRO A 33 23.11 20.12 -8.44
C PRO A 33 22.90 19.19 -7.23
N VAL A 34 21.71 19.29 -6.64
CA VAL A 34 21.15 18.31 -5.71
C VAL A 34 20.82 17.02 -6.47
N GLN A 35 21.38 15.91 -6.00
CA GLN A 35 21.23 14.58 -6.60
C GLN A 35 19.78 14.08 -6.40
N PHE A 36 18.95 14.13 -7.45
CA PHE A 36 17.59 13.58 -7.43
C PHE A 36 17.62 12.06 -7.23
N CYS A 37 16.96 11.59 -6.16
CA CYS A 37 16.74 10.17 -5.91
C CYS A 37 15.77 9.62 -6.97
N LYS A 38 16.30 8.88 -7.96
CA LYS A 38 15.53 8.18 -8.99
C LYS A 38 14.49 7.27 -8.33
N LYS A 39 13.21 7.34 -8.74
CA LYS A 39 12.21 6.30 -8.42
C LYS A 39 12.77 4.96 -8.90
N LYS A 40 13.15 4.07 -7.98
CA LYS A 40 13.64 2.73 -8.33
C LYS A 40 12.51 1.92 -8.96
N CYS A 41 12.83 1.21 -10.03
CA CYS A 41 11.88 0.28 -10.65
C CYS A 41 11.44 -0.74 -9.58
N PRO A 42 10.14 -1.07 -9.45
CA PRO A 42 9.69 -2.03 -8.45
C PRO A 42 10.36 -3.40 -8.61
N VAL A 43 10.71 -3.77 -9.85
CA VAL A 43 11.52 -4.95 -10.16
C VAL A 43 12.67 -4.51 -11.05
N GLU A 44 13.89 -4.59 -10.56
CA GLU A 44 15.09 -4.23 -11.30
C GLU A 44 15.96 -5.47 -11.52
N VAL A 45 16.35 -5.74 -12.76
CA VAL A 45 17.29 -6.82 -13.09
C VAL A 45 18.65 -6.20 -13.33
N THR A 46 19.65 -6.63 -12.57
CA THR A 46 21.01 -6.08 -12.58
C THR A 46 22.06 -7.18 -12.52
N LYS A 47 23.33 -6.80 -12.69
CA LYS A 47 24.48 -7.66 -12.45
C LYS A 47 24.98 -7.40 -11.04
N GLY A 48 24.96 -8.43 -10.20
CA GLY A 48 25.48 -8.43 -8.84
C GLY A 48 26.98 -8.77 -8.78
N VAL A 49 27.40 -9.28 -7.62
CA VAL A 49 28.79 -9.69 -7.38
C VAL A 49 29.22 -10.73 -8.43
N ASN A 50 30.43 -10.59 -8.94
CA ASN A 50 31.02 -11.45 -10.00
C ASN A 50 30.17 -11.55 -11.28
N GLY A 51 29.32 -10.54 -11.56
CA GLY A 51 28.52 -10.52 -12.79
C GLY A 51 27.33 -11.50 -12.79
N LEU A 52 27.01 -12.11 -11.64
CA LEU A 52 25.82 -12.95 -11.52
C LEU A 52 24.56 -12.10 -11.67
N GLU A 53 23.54 -12.64 -12.34
CA GLU A 53 22.28 -11.93 -12.50
C GLU A 53 21.49 -11.90 -11.19
N LYS A 54 21.00 -10.71 -10.85
CA LYS A 54 20.30 -10.40 -9.61
C LYS A 54 19.05 -9.60 -9.92
N VAL A 55 17.99 -9.87 -9.18
CA VAL A 55 16.73 -9.13 -9.22
C VAL A 55 16.52 -8.44 -7.88
N THR A 56 16.21 -7.14 -7.93
CA THR A 56 15.84 -6.35 -6.75
C THR A 56 14.36 -6.03 -6.83
N LEU A 57 13.58 -6.50 -5.85
CA LEU A 57 12.19 -6.10 -5.63
C LEU A 57 12.19 -4.91 -4.67
N THR A 58 11.45 -3.84 -4.99
CA THR A 58 11.34 -2.64 -4.15
C THR A 58 9.88 -2.22 -4.01
N GLN A 59 9.46 -1.89 -2.78
CA GLN A 59 8.16 -1.33 -2.47
C GLN A 59 8.21 0.18 -2.27
N ASN A 60 7.05 0.84 -2.43
CA ASN A 60 6.94 2.31 -2.36
C ASN A 60 7.37 2.89 -1.00
N LYS A 61 7.27 2.11 0.08
CA LYS A 61 7.68 2.52 1.43
C LYS A 61 9.18 2.34 1.70
N GLY A 62 9.96 1.82 0.74
CA GLY A 62 11.42 1.68 0.86
C GLY A 62 11.92 0.27 1.19
N SER A 63 11.04 -0.66 1.57
CA SER A 63 11.43 -2.06 1.75
C SER A 63 11.90 -2.68 0.42
N SER A 64 12.87 -3.57 0.49
CA SER A 64 13.48 -4.17 -0.69
C SER A 64 13.99 -5.59 -0.46
N VAL A 65 14.04 -6.40 -1.51
CA VAL A 65 14.53 -7.78 -1.49
C VAL A 65 15.49 -7.96 -2.66
N GLU A 66 16.64 -8.58 -2.43
CA GLU A 66 17.57 -8.96 -3.49
C GLU A 66 17.59 -10.49 -3.68
N VAL A 67 17.44 -10.93 -4.92
CA VAL A 67 17.37 -12.33 -5.32
C VAL A 67 18.38 -12.60 -6.43
N TYR A 68 19.35 -13.48 -6.20
CA TYR A 68 20.22 -13.97 -7.27
C TYR A 68 19.53 -15.09 -8.06
N MET A 69 19.62 -15.04 -9.39
CA MET A 69 19.09 -16.10 -10.26
C MET A 69 19.84 -17.42 -10.01
N TYR A 70 21.10 -17.34 -9.59
CA TYR A 70 21.84 -18.47 -9.08
C TYR A 70 21.30 -18.90 -7.71
N GLY A 71 20.83 -20.15 -7.64
CA GLY A 71 20.20 -20.77 -6.48
C GLY A 71 18.78 -20.28 -6.17
N ALA A 72 18.23 -19.36 -6.99
CA ALA A 72 17.06 -18.55 -6.64
C ALA A 72 17.19 -17.94 -5.22
N HIS A 73 18.39 -17.42 -4.95
CA HIS A 73 18.89 -17.20 -3.61
C HIS A 73 18.57 -15.78 -3.15
N VAL A 74 17.69 -15.64 -2.16
CA VAL A 74 17.42 -14.34 -1.53
C VAL A 74 18.63 -13.97 -0.68
N THR A 75 19.35 -12.90 -1.01
CA THR A 75 20.59 -12.51 -0.31
C THR A 75 20.43 -11.31 0.60
N SER A 76 19.39 -10.50 0.41
CA SER A 76 19.10 -9.32 1.23
C SER A 76 17.60 -9.12 1.30
N TRP A 77 17.13 -8.68 2.47
CA TRP A 77 15.77 -8.22 2.65
C TRP A 77 15.74 -7.12 3.72
N LYS A 78 15.34 -5.92 3.27
CA LYS A 78 15.33 -4.71 4.08
C LYS A 78 13.92 -4.24 4.34
N ASN A 79 13.70 -3.75 5.57
CA ASN A 79 12.44 -3.09 5.94
C ASN A 79 12.32 -1.68 5.32
N ASP A 80 11.22 -0.98 5.61
CA ASP A 80 10.97 0.38 5.14
C ASP A 80 11.93 1.43 5.73
N GLN A 81 12.64 1.09 6.82
CA GLN A 81 13.71 1.89 7.41
C GLN A 81 15.10 1.58 6.84
N GLY A 82 15.20 0.64 5.89
CA GLY A 82 16.47 0.20 5.30
C GLY A 82 17.30 -0.75 6.16
N GLU A 83 16.77 -1.21 7.30
CA GLU A 83 17.40 -2.19 8.18
C GLU A 83 17.44 -3.57 7.51
N GLU A 84 18.61 -4.22 7.51
CA GLU A 84 18.78 -5.57 7.00
C GLU A 84 18.21 -6.61 7.98
N LEU A 85 17.38 -7.51 7.45
CA LEU A 85 16.71 -8.56 8.21
C LEU A 85 17.37 -9.93 8.00
N LEU A 86 18.11 -10.12 6.90
CA LEU A 86 18.83 -11.35 6.62
C LEU A 86 20.32 -11.20 6.89
N PHE A 87 20.93 -12.23 7.46
CA PHE A 87 22.38 -12.28 7.57
C PHE A 87 22.99 -12.81 6.28
N LEU A 88 24.00 -12.12 5.75
CA LEU A 88 24.83 -12.54 4.63
C LEU A 88 26.29 -12.42 5.08
N SER A 89 27.08 -13.49 4.93
CA SER A 89 28.47 -13.43 5.38
C SER A 89 29.28 -12.45 4.54
N ASN A 90 30.18 -11.71 5.18
CA ASN A 90 31.16 -10.87 4.48
C ASN A 90 32.19 -11.68 3.64
N LYS A 91 32.34 -12.99 3.91
CA LYS A 91 33.17 -13.93 3.15
C LYS A 91 32.36 -14.80 2.18
N ALA A 92 31.08 -14.50 1.98
CA ALA A 92 30.23 -15.27 1.08
C ALA A 92 30.82 -15.33 -0.33
N ILE A 93 30.90 -16.55 -0.89
CA ILE A 93 31.46 -16.78 -2.22
C ILE A 93 30.35 -16.73 -3.27
N PHE A 94 30.40 -15.72 -4.14
CA PHE A 94 29.50 -15.56 -5.29
C PHE A 94 30.08 -16.19 -6.56
N SER A 95 30.47 -17.46 -6.48
CA SER A 95 31.13 -18.15 -7.59
C SER A 95 30.54 -19.56 -7.77
N PRO A 96 29.70 -19.78 -8.78
CA PRO A 96 29.22 -21.12 -9.12
C PRO A 96 30.39 -22.09 -9.33
N PRO A 97 30.27 -23.36 -8.88
CA PRO A 97 29.08 -24.00 -8.33
C PRO A 97 28.96 -23.93 -6.81
N LYS A 98 29.75 -23.11 -6.09
CA LYS A 98 29.64 -23.00 -4.62
C LYS A 98 28.33 -22.27 -4.24
N PRO A 99 27.61 -22.70 -3.17
CA PRO A 99 26.42 -21.99 -2.70
C PRO A 99 26.80 -20.69 -1.99
N ILE A 100 25.87 -19.72 -1.96
CA ILE A 100 26.09 -18.44 -1.26
C ILE A 100 25.85 -18.64 0.25
N ARG A 101 26.74 -18.12 1.10
CA ARG A 101 26.64 -18.21 2.58
C ARG A 101 25.78 -17.08 3.15
N GLY A 102 24.63 -17.44 3.72
CA GLY A 102 23.66 -16.49 4.29
C GLY A 102 22.45 -16.29 3.39
N GLY A 103 21.56 -15.36 3.72
CA GLY A 103 20.30 -15.15 3.02
C GLY A 103 19.34 -16.33 3.20
N ILE A 104 18.72 -16.80 2.12
CA ILE A 104 17.80 -17.94 2.11
C ILE A 104 18.20 -18.94 1.01
N PRO A 105 19.19 -19.81 1.25
CA PRO A 105 19.48 -20.95 0.37
C PRO A 105 18.28 -21.91 0.27
N ILE A 106 18.03 -22.42 -0.94
CA ILE A 106 17.02 -23.44 -1.20
C ILE A 106 17.63 -24.84 -1.08
N VAL A 107 17.15 -25.61 -0.11
CA VAL A 107 17.57 -27.00 0.12
C VAL A 107 16.60 -27.94 -0.59
N PHE A 108 17.05 -28.54 -1.68
CA PHE A 108 16.28 -29.49 -2.49
C PHE A 108 17.21 -30.31 -3.40
N PRO A 109 16.96 -31.62 -3.59
CA PRO A 109 15.87 -32.43 -3.04
C PRO A 109 16.23 -33.18 -1.75
N GLN A 110 17.37 -32.86 -1.14
CA GLN A 110 17.88 -33.52 0.05
C GLN A 110 18.28 -32.50 1.11
N PHE A 111 17.86 -32.70 2.36
CA PHE A 111 18.35 -31.96 3.51
C PHE A 111 19.60 -32.64 4.08
N SER A 112 20.63 -31.84 4.41
CA SER A 112 21.90 -32.33 4.94
C SER A 112 22.44 -33.52 4.13
N ASN A 113 23.05 -34.50 4.78
CA ASN A 113 23.54 -35.76 4.24
C ASN A 113 22.56 -36.93 4.45
N LEU A 114 21.25 -36.67 4.42
CA LEU A 114 20.21 -37.70 4.65
C LEU A 114 20.06 -38.75 3.53
N GLY A 115 20.78 -38.58 2.43
CA GLY A 115 20.74 -39.50 1.29
C GLY A 115 22.01 -39.41 0.43
N PRO A 116 21.98 -39.95 -0.79
CA PRO A 116 23.18 -40.13 -1.61
C PRO A 116 23.66 -38.85 -2.31
N LEU A 117 22.87 -37.76 -2.27
CA LEU A 117 23.22 -36.51 -2.93
C LEU A 117 24.21 -35.68 -2.08
N PRO A 118 24.91 -34.70 -2.70
CA PRO A 118 25.67 -33.72 -1.96
C PRO A 118 24.84 -33.05 -0.85
N SER A 119 25.51 -32.61 0.20
CA SER A 119 24.84 -32.02 1.36
C SER A 119 23.94 -30.84 0.95
N HIS A 120 22.67 -30.91 1.39
CA HIS A 120 21.57 -30.00 1.05
C HIS A 120 21.13 -30.01 -0.43
N GLY A 121 21.44 -31.06 -1.18
CA GLY A 121 21.03 -31.22 -2.56
C GLY A 121 21.76 -30.26 -3.50
N PHE A 122 21.10 -29.86 -4.58
CA PHE A 122 21.74 -29.11 -5.67
C PHE A 122 20.97 -27.86 -6.11
N ALA A 123 19.74 -27.62 -5.65
CA ALA A 123 18.93 -26.48 -6.10
C ALA A 123 19.60 -25.11 -5.89
N ARG A 124 20.29 -24.93 -4.74
CA ARG A 124 21.12 -23.75 -4.42
C ARG A 124 22.40 -23.61 -5.26
N ASN A 125 22.74 -24.63 -6.06
CA ASN A 125 23.95 -24.69 -6.89
C ASN A 125 23.61 -24.65 -8.40
N ARG A 126 22.40 -24.24 -8.76
CA ARG A 126 21.93 -24.17 -10.16
C ARG A 126 21.45 -22.77 -10.51
N LEU A 127 21.56 -22.42 -11.78
CA LEU A 127 20.90 -21.22 -12.30
C LEU A 127 19.42 -21.52 -12.49
N TRP A 128 18.58 -20.66 -11.92
CA TRP A 128 17.15 -20.65 -12.14
C TRP A 128 16.84 -19.66 -13.27
N VAL A 129 15.76 -19.93 -13.98
CA VAL A 129 15.27 -19.03 -15.03
C VAL A 129 14.00 -18.35 -14.57
N ARG A 130 13.74 -17.15 -15.10
CA ARG A 130 12.46 -16.48 -14.87
C ARG A 130 11.33 -17.30 -15.49
N ASP A 131 10.26 -17.52 -14.74
CA ASP A 131 9.05 -18.17 -15.24
C ASP A 131 8.05 -17.09 -15.69
N ASP A 132 7.84 -16.98 -17.00
CA ASP A 132 6.86 -16.05 -17.57
C ASP A 132 5.42 -16.62 -17.52
N TYR A 133 5.24 -17.86 -17.07
CA TYR A 133 3.93 -18.47 -16.90
C TYR A 133 3.29 -18.09 -15.56
N HIS A 134 2.31 -17.18 -15.60
CA HIS A 134 1.51 -16.82 -14.42
C HIS A 134 0.50 -17.92 -14.07
N HIS A 135 0.87 -18.81 -13.14
CA HIS A 135 0.00 -19.90 -12.74
C HIS A 135 -1.25 -19.40 -11.97
N PRO A 136 -2.48 -19.84 -12.32
CA PRO A 136 -3.73 -19.32 -11.77
C PRO A 136 -3.90 -19.51 -10.26
N ASP A 137 -3.30 -20.57 -9.69
CA ASP A 137 -3.34 -20.84 -8.24
C ASP A 137 -2.31 -20.06 -7.41
N THR A 138 -1.58 -19.12 -8.00
CA THR A 138 -0.62 -18.31 -7.24
C THR A 138 -1.38 -17.22 -6.48
N VAL A 139 -1.21 -17.18 -5.15
CA VAL A 139 -1.76 -16.13 -4.31
C VAL A 139 -1.27 -14.79 -4.85
N ARG A 140 -2.18 -13.98 -5.38
CA ARG A 140 -1.90 -12.59 -5.72
C ARG A 140 -2.13 -11.77 -4.48
N VAL A 141 -1.03 -11.28 -3.89
CA VAL A 141 -1.12 -10.24 -2.87
C VAL A 141 -1.36 -8.93 -3.61
N ALA A 142 -2.49 -8.27 -3.34
CA ALA A 142 -2.78 -6.96 -3.92
C ALA A 142 -1.60 -6.01 -3.63
N ASP A 143 -1.13 -5.33 -4.68
CA ASP A 143 0.00 -4.39 -4.64
C ASP A 143 1.37 -4.98 -4.20
N GLY A 144 1.47 -6.31 -4.09
CA GLY A 144 2.74 -7.01 -3.89
C GLY A 144 3.60 -7.00 -5.16
N VAL A 145 4.91 -6.88 -4.99
CA VAL A 145 5.89 -6.97 -6.09
C VAL A 145 6.55 -8.35 -6.02
N PHE A 146 6.64 -9.06 -7.13
CA PHE A 146 7.11 -10.45 -7.13
C PHE A 146 7.98 -10.82 -8.33
N ILE A 147 8.72 -11.92 -8.18
CA ILE A 147 9.37 -12.65 -9.27
C ILE A 147 9.01 -14.13 -9.18
N ASP A 148 8.74 -14.73 -10.35
CA ASP A 148 8.55 -16.17 -10.52
C ASP A 148 9.83 -16.78 -11.14
N LEU A 149 10.33 -17.85 -10.53
CA LEU A 149 11.53 -18.56 -10.92
C LEU A 149 11.22 -20.04 -11.12
N LEU A 150 11.93 -20.68 -12.06
CA LEU A 150 11.76 -22.07 -12.44
C LEU A 150 13.12 -22.78 -12.49
N LEU A 151 13.18 -23.94 -11.85
CA LEU A 151 14.25 -24.91 -11.98
C LEU A 151 13.71 -26.19 -12.64
N LYS A 152 14.45 -26.66 -13.65
CA LYS A 152 14.27 -27.94 -14.31
C LYS A 152 15.59 -28.71 -14.24
N PRO A 153 15.58 -30.05 -14.17
CA PRO A 153 16.82 -30.81 -14.16
C PRO A 153 17.56 -30.65 -15.49
N THR A 154 18.88 -30.52 -15.40
CA THR A 154 19.80 -30.69 -16.52
C THR A 154 20.14 -32.16 -16.72
N GLU A 155 20.79 -32.50 -17.84
CA GLU A 155 21.26 -33.88 -18.07
C GLU A 155 22.26 -34.34 -17.00
N GLU A 156 23.08 -33.45 -16.43
CA GLU A 156 23.97 -33.78 -15.31
C GLU A 156 23.19 -34.05 -14.00
N ASP A 157 22.10 -33.31 -13.76
CA ASP A 157 21.25 -33.55 -12.59
C ASP A 157 20.58 -34.92 -12.66
N LEU A 158 20.13 -35.32 -13.86
CA LEU A 158 19.52 -36.63 -14.09
C LEU A 158 20.47 -37.80 -13.87
N LYS A 159 21.80 -37.60 -13.96
CA LYS A 159 22.79 -38.65 -13.65
C LYS A 159 22.86 -38.97 -12.16
N ILE A 160 22.70 -37.96 -11.30
CA ILE A 160 22.80 -38.12 -9.84
C ILE A 160 21.44 -38.27 -9.17
N TRP A 161 20.38 -37.75 -9.79
CA TRP A 161 19.00 -37.84 -9.32
C TRP A 161 18.06 -38.01 -10.53
N PRO A 162 17.75 -39.25 -10.95
CA PRO A 162 17.10 -39.57 -12.22
C PRO A 162 15.59 -39.33 -12.19
N HIS A 163 15.17 -38.12 -11.81
CA HIS A 163 13.77 -37.71 -11.75
C HIS A 163 13.57 -36.39 -12.49
N ARG A 164 12.59 -36.36 -13.40
CA ARG A 164 12.17 -35.13 -14.07
C ARG A 164 11.23 -34.36 -13.16
N PHE A 165 11.55 -33.09 -12.92
CA PHE A 165 10.75 -32.21 -12.09
C PHE A 165 10.62 -30.81 -12.69
N GLU A 166 9.58 -30.09 -12.27
CA GLU A 166 9.52 -28.63 -12.40
C GLU A 166 9.39 -28.05 -10.99
N PHE A 167 10.38 -27.29 -10.56
CA PHE A 167 10.33 -26.56 -9.29
C PHE A 167 10.13 -25.07 -9.60
N ARG A 168 8.93 -24.57 -9.31
CA ARG A 168 8.59 -23.15 -9.36
C ARG A 168 8.69 -22.51 -7.99
N LEU A 169 9.32 -21.35 -7.92
CA LEU A 169 9.46 -20.52 -6.73
C LEU A 169 8.96 -19.11 -7.04
N ARG A 170 7.96 -18.63 -6.30
CA ARG A 170 7.58 -17.21 -6.29
C ARG A 170 8.17 -16.54 -5.07
N ILE A 171 8.83 -15.40 -5.27
CA ILE A 171 9.30 -14.52 -4.20
C ILE A 171 8.51 -13.22 -4.31
N THR A 172 7.79 -12.84 -3.26
CA THR A 172 6.93 -11.65 -3.21
C THR A 172 7.33 -10.76 -2.04
N LEU A 173 7.46 -9.46 -2.30
CA LEU A 173 7.56 -8.41 -1.29
C LEU A 173 6.21 -7.68 -1.20
N THR A 174 5.53 -7.75 -0.05
CA THR A 174 4.21 -7.13 0.14
C THR A 174 4.32 -5.61 0.39
N PRO A 175 3.25 -4.83 0.21
CA PRO A 175 3.24 -3.39 0.53
C PRO A 175 3.59 -3.05 1.99
N ARG A 176 3.43 -4.03 2.90
CA ARG A 176 3.79 -3.91 4.31
C ARG A 176 5.25 -4.27 4.59
N GLY A 177 5.99 -4.65 3.56
CA GLY A 177 7.38 -5.06 3.64
C GLY A 177 7.60 -6.53 3.96
N GLU A 178 6.56 -7.37 4.02
CA GLU A 178 6.65 -8.81 4.32
C GLU A 178 7.25 -9.58 3.13
N LEU A 179 8.09 -10.59 3.39
CA LEU A 179 8.71 -11.46 2.37
C LEU A 179 8.01 -12.82 2.26
N ILE A 180 7.32 -13.09 1.16
CA ILE A 180 6.62 -14.37 0.96
C ILE A 180 7.38 -15.20 -0.07
N MET A 181 7.70 -16.45 0.27
CA MET A 181 8.32 -17.42 -0.65
C MET A 181 7.36 -18.60 -0.86
N ALA A 182 6.90 -18.84 -2.08
CA ALA A 182 5.99 -19.94 -2.38
C ALA A 182 6.65 -20.97 -3.30
N SER A 183 6.83 -22.19 -2.79
CA SER A 183 7.52 -23.28 -3.48
C SER A 183 6.52 -24.31 -4.02
N CYS A 184 6.65 -24.69 -5.29
CA CYS A 184 5.78 -25.66 -5.94
C CYS A 184 6.61 -26.62 -6.76
N VAL A 185 6.63 -27.90 -6.35
CA VAL A 185 7.34 -28.96 -7.06
C VAL A 185 6.31 -29.84 -7.76
N LYS A 186 6.55 -30.08 -9.05
CA LYS A 186 5.76 -30.99 -9.87
C LYS A 186 6.65 -32.15 -10.30
N ASN A 187 6.15 -33.37 -10.13
CA ASN A 187 6.72 -34.54 -10.80
C ASN A 187 6.37 -34.48 -12.29
N ALA A 188 7.41 -34.42 -13.13
CA ALA A 188 7.33 -34.32 -14.57
C ALA A 188 7.81 -35.60 -15.29
N ASP A 189 8.04 -36.68 -14.53
CA ASP A 189 8.33 -37.99 -15.10
C ASP A 189 7.11 -38.53 -15.87
N THR A 190 7.40 -39.20 -16.98
CA THR A 190 6.40 -39.80 -17.88
C THR A 190 6.32 -41.31 -17.75
N ASP A 191 7.21 -41.92 -16.96
CA ASP A 191 7.33 -43.38 -16.76
C ASP A 191 6.41 -43.94 -15.67
N GLY A 192 5.65 -43.07 -14.99
CA GLY A 192 4.72 -43.48 -13.94
C GLY A 192 5.35 -43.62 -12.54
N GLN A 193 6.64 -43.35 -12.37
CA GLN A 193 7.31 -43.51 -11.08
C GLN A 193 7.15 -42.30 -10.14
N PRO A 194 6.81 -42.51 -8.86
CA PRO A 194 6.88 -41.45 -7.87
C PRO A 194 8.33 -41.18 -7.47
N PHE A 195 8.61 -39.96 -6.98
CA PHE A 195 9.87 -39.67 -6.31
C PHE A 195 9.64 -39.03 -4.94
N THR A 196 10.65 -39.16 -4.09
CA THR A 196 10.63 -38.66 -2.72
C THR A 196 11.76 -37.66 -2.52
N PHE A 197 11.47 -36.58 -1.78
CA PHE A 197 12.45 -35.53 -1.48
C PHE A 197 12.23 -34.93 -0.10
N THR A 198 13.27 -34.29 0.42
CA THR A 198 13.21 -33.40 1.60
C THR A 198 13.48 -31.98 1.16
N PHE A 199 13.02 -31.01 1.95
CA PHE A 199 13.01 -29.61 1.56
C PHE A 199 13.22 -28.68 2.74
N ALA A 200 13.96 -27.58 2.55
CA ALA A 200 14.03 -26.49 3.50
C ALA A 200 14.31 -25.13 2.83
N HIS A 201 13.75 -24.07 3.42
CA HIS A 201 14.27 -22.70 3.23
C HIS A 201 15.24 -22.41 4.36
N HIS A 202 16.54 -22.38 4.06
CA HIS A 202 17.60 -22.32 5.07
C HIS A 202 17.84 -20.87 5.55
N THR A 203 16.82 -20.23 6.10
CA THR A 203 16.81 -18.77 6.33
C THR A 203 17.75 -18.31 7.44
N TYR A 204 18.76 -17.52 7.09
CA TYR A 204 19.69 -16.85 8.01
C TYR A 204 19.14 -15.49 8.43
N LEU A 205 18.65 -15.37 9.66
CA LEU A 205 18.13 -14.12 10.22
C LEU A 205 19.26 -13.30 10.81
N SER A 206 19.35 -12.02 10.44
CA SER A 206 20.23 -11.09 11.13
C SER A 206 19.70 -10.87 12.55
N VAL A 207 20.58 -10.89 13.54
CA VAL A 207 20.27 -10.56 14.93
C VAL A 207 21.36 -9.68 15.51
N SER A 208 21.07 -9.00 16.62
CA SER A 208 22.07 -8.17 17.31
C SER A 208 23.20 -9.03 17.90
N ASP A 209 22.84 -10.00 18.73
CA ASP A 209 23.71 -10.88 19.48
C ASP A 209 22.95 -12.19 19.78
N ILE A 210 23.42 -13.30 19.21
CA ILE A 210 22.82 -14.63 19.33
C ILE A 210 22.58 -15.07 20.79
N SER A 211 23.43 -14.62 21.73
CA SER A 211 23.32 -14.99 23.14
C SER A 211 22.12 -14.34 23.85
N LYS A 212 21.53 -13.30 23.25
CA LYS A 212 20.39 -12.54 23.79
C LYS A 212 19.08 -12.80 23.04
N VAL A 213 19.16 -13.53 21.94
CA VAL A 213 18.01 -13.84 21.08
C VAL A 213 17.21 -15.00 21.67
N GLU A 214 15.90 -14.88 21.55
CA GLU A 214 14.93 -15.85 22.03
C GLU A 214 14.12 -16.42 20.86
N VAL A 215 14.13 -17.74 20.67
CA VAL A 215 13.25 -18.43 19.70
C VAL A 215 12.07 -19.06 20.45
N LYS A 216 10.84 -18.69 20.07
CA LYS A 216 9.57 -19.12 20.69
C LYS A 216 8.68 -19.90 19.72
N GLY A 217 7.76 -20.67 20.30
CA GLY A 217 6.82 -21.53 19.56
C GLY A 217 7.29 -22.98 19.39
N LEU A 218 8.37 -23.38 20.07
CA LEU A 218 8.99 -24.70 19.97
C LEU A 218 8.93 -25.52 21.28
N ALA A 219 8.37 -24.95 22.34
CA ALA A 219 8.22 -25.61 23.63
C ALA A 219 7.37 -26.87 23.53
N LYS A 220 7.75 -27.91 24.28
CA LYS A 220 7.08 -29.22 24.39
C LYS A 220 7.05 -30.03 23.09
N LEU A 221 7.80 -29.62 22.07
CA LEU A 221 7.93 -30.36 20.82
C LEU A 221 9.10 -31.33 20.89
N ASP A 222 8.97 -32.43 20.15
CA ASP A 222 10.10 -33.31 19.87
C ASP A 222 11.05 -32.64 18.86
N TYR A 223 12.34 -32.87 19.05
CA TYR A 223 13.38 -32.49 18.11
C TYR A 223 14.43 -33.59 17.93
N LEU A 224 15.12 -33.57 16.80
CA LEU A 224 16.31 -34.37 16.54
C LEU A 224 17.54 -33.48 16.70
N ASP A 225 18.46 -33.85 17.60
CA ASP A 225 19.71 -33.12 17.83
C ASP A 225 20.81 -33.61 16.88
N ASN A 226 21.19 -32.81 15.89
CA ASN A 226 22.23 -33.18 14.93
C ASN A 226 23.63 -33.29 15.55
N LEU A 227 23.87 -32.65 16.70
CA LEU A 227 25.13 -32.77 17.45
C LEU A 227 25.19 -34.08 18.25
N GLN A 228 24.04 -34.69 18.53
CA GLN A 228 23.92 -35.98 19.23
C GLN A 228 23.39 -37.09 18.31
N ASN A 229 23.94 -37.19 17.09
CA ASN A 229 23.59 -38.23 16.12
C ASN A 229 22.08 -38.33 15.82
N ARG A 230 21.36 -37.21 15.84
CA ARG A 230 19.90 -37.12 15.65
C ARG A 230 19.09 -37.89 16.69
N THR A 231 19.59 -37.96 17.92
CA THR A 231 18.82 -38.50 19.03
C THR A 231 17.56 -37.66 19.23
N ARG A 232 16.41 -38.32 19.33
CA ARG A 232 15.13 -37.67 19.59
C ARG A 232 15.05 -37.25 21.05
N GLN A 233 14.70 -35.99 21.27
CA GLN A 233 14.50 -35.40 22.59
C GLN A 233 13.27 -34.50 22.57
N THR A 234 12.80 -34.06 23.74
CA THR A 234 11.68 -33.13 23.88
C THR A 234 12.18 -31.80 24.44
N GLU A 235 11.75 -30.69 23.84
CA GLU A 235 12.11 -29.34 24.26
C GLU A 235 11.34 -28.94 25.52
N ASN A 236 12.02 -28.96 26.65
CA ASN A 236 11.41 -28.63 27.94
C ASN A 236 11.48 -27.12 28.26
N ARG A 237 12.24 -26.33 27.51
CA ARG A 237 12.31 -24.88 27.69
C ARG A 237 11.11 -24.20 27.02
N ASP A 238 10.59 -23.17 27.67
CA ASP A 238 9.53 -22.33 27.07
C ASP A 238 10.05 -21.48 25.90
N THR A 239 11.33 -21.12 25.96
CA THR A 239 12.04 -20.31 24.97
C THR A 239 13.45 -20.86 24.77
N ILE A 240 13.94 -20.86 23.53
CA ILE A 240 15.30 -21.29 23.20
C ILE A 240 16.22 -20.08 23.18
N THR A 241 17.29 -20.16 23.97
CA THR A 241 18.44 -19.24 23.94
C THR A 241 19.69 -20.02 23.52
N ILE A 242 20.57 -19.37 22.74
CA ILE A 242 21.68 -20.05 22.06
C ILE A 242 23.01 -19.44 22.51
N ASN A 243 23.74 -20.18 23.36
CA ASN A 243 25.01 -19.75 23.94
C ASN A 243 26.23 -20.56 23.44
N SER A 244 26.00 -21.55 22.58
CA SER A 244 27.02 -22.42 21.99
C SER A 244 26.51 -22.99 20.66
N GLN A 245 27.26 -23.89 20.03
CA GLN A 245 26.81 -24.58 18.82
C GLN A 245 25.42 -25.22 19.04
N PHE A 246 24.52 -25.00 18.09
CA PHE A 246 23.12 -25.44 18.18
C PHE A 246 22.66 -25.93 16.80
N ASP A 247 22.06 -27.12 16.73
CA ASP A 247 21.65 -27.73 15.47
C ASP A 247 20.51 -28.75 15.70
N ASN A 248 19.29 -28.23 15.85
CA ASN A 248 18.12 -29.03 16.21
C ASN A 248 17.04 -28.96 15.13
N ILE A 249 16.47 -30.13 14.80
CA ILE A 249 15.33 -30.27 13.88
C ILE A 249 14.07 -30.50 14.71
N TYR A 250 13.26 -29.47 14.92
CA TYR A 250 11.98 -29.55 15.61
C TYR A 250 10.89 -30.10 14.69
N LEU A 251 10.10 -31.03 15.23
CA LEU A 251 9.19 -31.87 14.46
C LEU A 251 7.74 -31.45 14.65
N SER A 252 6.93 -31.54 13.60
CA SER A 252 5.47 -31.26 13.65
C SER A 252 5.12 -29.93 14.34
N THR A 253 5.92 -28.91 14.04
CA THR A 253 5.89 -27.58 14.65
C THR A 253 4.64 -26.78 14.27
N PRO A 254 4.20 -25.83 15.12
CA PRO A 254 3.09 -24.95 14.79
C PRO A 254 3.39 -24.12 13.54
N LYS A 255 2.34 -23.50 12.98
CA LYS A 255 2.48 -22.65 11.80
C LYS A 255 3.28 -21.36 12.06
N ARG A 256 3.46 -20.94 13.31
CA ARG A 256 4.05 -19.65 13.68
C ARG A 256 5.19 -19.83 14.68
N ILE A 257 6.36 -19.31 14.33
CA ILE A 257 7.58 -19.26 15.15
C ILE A 257 7.96 -17.79 15.31
N GLU A 258 8.46 -17.41 16.48
CA GLU A 258 8.94 -16.04 16.74
C GLU A 258 10.41 -16.05 17.13
N VAL A 259 11.14 -15.07 16.63
CA VAL A 259 12.53 -14.77 17.01
C VAL A 259 12.56 -13.37 17.59
N LEU A 260 12.75 -13.25 18.89
CA LEU A 260 12.78 -11.98 19.60
C LEU A 260 14.23 -11.53 19.70
N ASP A 261 14.46 -10.27 19.32
CA ASP A 261 15.75 -9.59 19.40
C ASP A 261 15.54 -8.35 20.29
N PRO A 262 15.82 -8.48 21.61
CA PRO A 262 15.55 -7.41 22.57
C PRO A 262 16.39 -6.15 22.32
N GLU A 263 17.61 -6.27 21.81
CA GLU A 263 18.49 -5.11 21.61
C GLU A 263 18.05 -4.28 20.41
N LYS A 264 17.66 -4.93 19.31
CA LYS A 264 17.02 -4.24 18.18
C LYS A 264 15.54 -3.93 18.43
N LYS A 265 15.00 -4.28 19.60
CA LYS A 265 13.60 -4.06 20.02
C LYS A 265 12.60 -4.54 18.98
N ARG A 266 12.86 -5.72 18.42
CA ARG A 266 12.06 -6.28 17.31
C ARG A 266 11.72 -7.74 17.54
N THR A 267 10.68 -8.19 16.86
CA THR A 267 10.32 -9.60 16.76
C THR A 267 10.21 -9.96 15.29
N ILE A 268 10.89 -11.02 14.90
CA ILE A 268 10.93 -11.59 13.56
C ILE A 268 10.00 -12.80 13.58
N VAL A 269 8.88 -12.72 12.86
CA VAL A 269 7.87 -13.77 12.81
C VAL A 269 8.07 -14.63 11.58
N ILE A 270 8.09 -15.95 11.75
CA ILE A 270 8.10 -16.93 10.66
C ILE A 270 6.76 -17.62 10.68
N GLN A 271 6.04 -17.55 9.57
CA GLN A 271 4.83 -18.32 9.37
C GLN A 271 5.02 -19.34 8.24
N LYS A 272 4.41 -20.51 8.37
CA LYS A 272 4.64 -21.63 7.44
C LYS A 272 3.41 -22.50 7.25
N GLU A 273 3.31 -23.06 6.06
CA GLU A 273 2.24 -23.96 5.63
C GLU A 273 2.81 -25.04 4.70
N GLY A 274 2.38 -26.29 4.89
CA GLY A 274 2.93 -27.44 4.16
C GLY A 274 4.36 -27.84 4.54
N LEU A 275 4.98 -27.15 5.51
CA LEU A 275 6.32 -27.42 6.04
C LEU A 275 6.18 -27.80 7.52
N PRO A 276 6.18 -29.09 7.87
CA PRO A 276 5.90 -29.55 9.23
C PRO A 276 7.04 -29.28 10.21
N ASP A 277 8.28 -29.16 9.74
CA ASP A 277 9.47 -29.15 10.59
C ASP A 277 10.12 -27.75 10.62
N VAL A 278 10.88 -27.47 11.68
CA VAL A 278 11.71 -26.26 11.79
C VAL A 278 13.11 -26.64 12.23
N VAL A 279 14.13 -26.19 11.51
CA VAL A 279 15.52 -26.30 11.97
C VAL A 279 15.90 -25.01 12.65
N VAL A 280 16.53 -25.10 13.82
CA VAL A 280 17.19 -23.96 14.48
C VAL A 280 18.67 -24.25 14.53
N TRP A 281 19.48 -23.38 13.92
CA TRP A 281 20.90 -23.60 13.76
C TRP A 281 21.75 -22.35 14.02
N ASN A 282 22.85 -22.56 14.74
CA ASN A 282 23.97 -21.63 14.84
C ASN A 282 25.26 -22.45 15.02
N PRO A 283 26.34 -22.15 14.27
CA PRO A 283 27.56 -22.95 14.35
C PRO A 283 28.28 -22.81 15.71
N GLY A 284 28.05 -21.73 16.46
CA GLY A 284 28.91 -21.38 17.58
C GLY A 284 30.34 -21.07 17.13
N GLU A 285 31.20 -20.72 18.08
CA GLU A 285 32.53 -20.20 17.78
C GLU A 285 33.45 -21.20 17.09
N GLU A 286 33.62 -22.38 17.68
CA GLU A 286 34.60 -23.36 17.21
C GLU A 286 34.25 -23.90 15.83
N LYS A 287 32.96 -24.21 15.58
CA LYS A 287 32.54 -24.64 14.24
C LYS A 287 32.66 -23.51 13.23
N ALA A 288 32.34 -22.26 13.60
CA ALA A 288 32.43 -21.12 12.70
C ALA A 288 33.85 -20.92 12.16
N LYS A 289 34.90 -21.14 12.99
CA LYS A 289 36.31 -21.09 12.55
C LYS A 289 36.64 -22.07 11.43
N THR A 290 35.87 -23.16 11.29
CA THR A 290 36.07 -24.18 10.23
C THR A 290 35.32 -23.88 8.93
N ILE A 291 34.46 -22.85 8.91
CA ILE A 291 33.63 -22.51 7.75
C ILE A 291 34.36 -21.42 6.96
N GLU A 292 35.02 -21.80 5.86
CA GLU A 292 35.88 -20.91 5.06
C GLU A 292 35.15 -19.64 4.56
N ASP A 293 33.88 -19.78 4.21
CA ASP A 293 33.03 -18.71 3.65
C ASP A 293 32.21 -17.97 4.71
N LEU A 294 32.59 -18.07 5.99
CA LEU A 294 32.03 -17.33 7.12
C LEU A 294 33.10 -16.45 7.77
N GLY A 295 32.78 -15.18 8.02
CA GLY A 295 33.66 -14.23 8.67
C GLY A 295 33.90 -14.56 10.13
N GLU A 296 35.05 -14.12 10.65
CA GLU A 296 35.41 -14.31 12.06
C GLU A 296 34.41 -13.59 12.97
N GLY A 297 33.89 -14.29 13.98
CA GLY A 297 32.91 -13.75 14.92
C GLY A 297 31.48 -13.57 14.39
N GLU A 298 31.24 -13.74 13.08
CA GLU A 298 29.92 -13.50 12.46
C GLU A 298 28.82 -14.45 12.97
N TYR A 299 29.19 -15.60 13.58
CA TYR A 299 28.22 -16.50 14.23
C TYR A 299 27.37 -15.79 15.29
N LYS A 300 27.85 -14.68 15.86
CA LYS A 300 27.11 -13.90 16.86
C LYS A 300 25.95 -13.10 16.26
N ASN A 301 25.97 -12.84 14.95
CA ASN A 301 25.05 -11.90 14.31
C ASN A 301 23.93 -12.59 13.52
N PHE A 302 23.78 -13.91 13.65
CA PHE A 302 22.69 -14.62 13.02
C PHE A 302 22.16 -15.82 13.80
N VAL A 303 20.91 -16.16 13.52
CA VAL A 303 20.32 -17.48 13.81
C VAL A 303 19.69 -17.98 12.51
N ALA A 304 19.92 -19.25 12.17
CA ALA A 304 19.15 -19.88 11.10
C ALA A 304 17.88 -20.49 11.68
N VAL A 305 16.73 -20.11 11.14
CA VAL A 305 15.43 -20.70 11.49
C VAL A 305 14.73 -21.11 10.20
N GLU A 306 14.76 -22.41 9.93
CA GLU A 306 14.49 -22.97 8.60
C GLU A 306 13.13 -23.65 8.57
N ALA A 307 12.22 -23.17 7.73
CA ALA A 307 10.96 -23.87 7.50
C ALA A 307 11.21 -25.08 6.57
N ALA A 308 10.84 -26.28 7.02
CA ALA A 308 11.31 -27.51 6.39
C ALA A 308 10.28 -28.65 6.36
N ALA A 309 10.56 -29.64 5.52
CA ALA A 309 9.93 -30.95 5.46
C ALA A 309 11.06 -31.99 5.39
N ILE A 310 11.40 -32.58 6.54
CA ILE A 310 12.60 -33.40 6.75
C ILE A 310 12.24 -34.77 7.29
N GLU A 311 11.56 -34.84 8.44
CA GLU A 311 11.30 -36.13 9.12
C GLU A 311 10.44 -37.04 8.28
N LYS A 312 9.42 -36.47 7.63
CA LYS A 312 8.57 -37.15 6.66
C LYS A 312 8.86 -36.58 5.27
N PRO A 313 9.73 -37.23 4.49
CA PRO A 313 10.00 -36.82 3.11
C PRO A 313 8.71 -36.73 2.29
N VAL A 314 8.64 -35.74 1.41
CA VAL A 314 7.51 -35.50 0.51
C VAL A 314 7.59 -36.49 -0.65
N THR A 315 6.51 -37.23 -0.93
CA THR A 315 6.41 -38.15 -2.07
C THR A 315 5.47 -37.57 -3.13
N LEU A 316 5.93 -37.48 -4.38
CA LEU A 316 5.15 -37.00 -5.53
C LEU A 316 4.91 -38.08 -6.56
N LYS A 317 3.63 -38.37 -6.85
CA LYS A 317 3.22 -39.21 -7.98
C LYS A 317 3.23 -38.41 -9.29
N PRO A 318 3.50 -39.03 -10.45
CA PRO A 318 3.47 -38.36 -11.74
C PRO A 318 2.03 -38.02 -12.18
N VAL A 319 1.92 -37.08 -13.11
CA VAL A 319 0.63 -36.56 -13.58
C VAL A 319 0.03 -37.49 -14.64
N ASN A 320 -0.95 -38.32 -14.29
CA ASN A 320 -1.82 -38.99 -15.28
C ASN A 320 -2.84 -37.99 -15.83
N LEU A 321 -3.13 -38.05 -17.14
CA LEU A 321 -4.04 -37.13 -17.83
C LEU A 321 -5.49 -37.13 -17.29
N HIS A 322 -5.87 -38.06 -16.39
CA HIS A 322 -7.26 -38.30 -15.96
C HIS A 322 -7.49 -38.22 -14.44
N SER A 323 -6.49 -37.89 -13.61
CA SER A 323 -6.68 -37.75 -12.16
C SER A 323 -7.05 -36.32 -11.74
N SER A 324 -7.95 -36.20 -10.76
CA SER A 324 -8.43 -34.93 -10.22
C SER A 324 -7.29 -34.09 -9.60
N LYS A 325 -7.30 -32.78 -9.86
CA LYS A 325 -6.25 -31.79 -9.53
C LYS A 325 -5.71 -31.79 -8.09
N LYS A 326 -6.38 -32.44 -7.12
CA LYS A 326 -6.08 -32.35 -5.68
C LYS A 326 -4.92 -33.25 -5.21
N ASP A 327 -4.62 -34.36 -5.89
CA ASP A 327 -3.62 -35.36 -5.43
C ASP A 327 -2.28 -35.34 -6.18
N LEU A 328 -2.05 -34.37 -7.08
CA LEU A 328 -0.98 -34.45 -8.10
C LEU A 328 0.14 -33.42 -7.94
N ARG A 329 0.06 -32.54 -6.92
CA ARG A 329 1.01 -31.43 -6.70
C ARG A 329 1.14 -31.17 -5.22
N VAL A 330 2.35 -31.19 -4.68
CA VAL A 330 2.59 -30.70 -3.32
C VAL A 330 2.97 -29.23 -3.41
N LYS A 331 2.06 -28.39 -2.92
CA LYS A 331 2.29 -26.97 -2.72
C LYS A 331 2.94 -26.81 -1.34
N LEU A 332 4.20 -26.38 -1.32
CA LEU A 332 4.92 -26.07 -0.09
C LEU A 332 4.88 -24.55 0.07
N TRP A 333 4.07 -24.06 1.01
CA TRP A 333 3.82 -22.63 1.20
C TRP A 333 4.46 -22.12 2.48
N PRO A 334 5.73 -21.72 2.48
CA PRO A 334 6.25 -20.90 3.56
C PRO A 334 5.70 -19.48 3.45
N TYR A 335 4.68 -19.15 4.24
CA TYR A 335 4.26 -17.76 4.43
C TYR A 335 5.21 -17.05 5.40
N ILE A 336 6.43 -16.72 5.00
CA ILE A 336 7.38 -16.09 5.93
C ILE A 336 7.09 -14.59 6.11
N ALA A 337 5.93 -14.23 6.67
CA ALA A 337 5.66 -12.83 6.99
C ALA A 337 6.39 -12.42 8.26
N TYR A 338 7.40 -11.57 8.10
CA TYR A 338 7.97 -10.89 9.23
C TYR A 338 7.44 -9.47 9.32
N SER A 339 6.91 -9.17 10.49
CA SER A 339 6.35 -7.88 10.87
C SER A 339 7.29 -7.24 11.87
N LEU A 340 7.74 -6.01 11.61
CA LEU A 340 8.20 -5.15 12.69
C LEU A 340 6.98 -4.71 13.51
N PRO A 341 7.11 -4.53 14.83
CA PRO A 341 6.18 -3.68 15.53
C PRO A 341 6.45 -2.25 15.04
N ALA A 342 5.70 -1.80 14.03
CA ALA A 342 5.34 -0.40 14.04
C ALA A 342 4.70 -0.15 15.42
N THR A 343 5.04 0.94 16.10
CA THR A 343 4.36 1.40 17.32
C THR A 343 2.86 1.49 17.06
N HIS A 344 2.19 0.36 17.22
CA HIS A 344 0.78 0.12 17.17
C HIS A 344 0.62 -0.96 18.21
N PHE A 345 -0.07 -0.62 19.29
CA PHE A 345 -0.59 -1.61 20.20
C PHE A 345 -1.33 -2.65 19.34
N THR A 346 -0.74 -3.83 19.14
CA THR A 346 -1.51 -4.99 18.73
C THR A 346 -2.38 -5.32 19.93
N ALA A 347 -3.58 -4.75 19.96
CA ALA A 347 -4.63 -5.25 20.83
C ALA A 347 -4.88 -6.70 20.40
N THR A 348 -4.42 -7.65 21.21
CA THR A 348 -4.86 -9.04 21.12
C THR A 348 -6.34 -9.06 21.47
N PHE A 349 -7.20 -9.11 20.46
CA PHE A 349 -8.63 -9.23 20.66
C PHE A 349 -8.95 -10.68 20.98
N THR A 350 -9.41 -10.92 22.21
CA THR A 350 -10.02 -12.20 22.59
C THR A 350 -11.53 -12.03 22.50
N PRO A 351 -12.19 -12.61 21.47
CA PRO A 351 -13.65 -12.69 21.44
C PRO A 351 -14.15 -13.30 22.77
N PRO A 352 -15.24 -12.82 23.37
CA PRO A 352 -16.29 -11.97 22.78
C PRO A 352 -16.24 -10.48 23.21
N LYS A 353 -15.08 -9.91 23.55
CA LYS A 353 -15.00 -8.50 23.97
C LYS A 353 -15.23 -7.52 22.79
N ALA A 354 -15.99 -6.45 23.03
CA ALA A 354 -16.17 -5.37 22.07
C ALA A 354 -14.84 -4.73 21.68
N ILE A 355 -14.72 -4.29 20.42
CA ILE A 355 -13.57 -3.53 19.92
C ILE A 355 -13.87 -2.03 20.08
N ARG A 356 -12.94 -1.27 20.67
CA ARG A 356 -12.99 0.20 20.69
C ARG A 356 -12.29 0.79 19.46
N GLY A 357 -12.86 1.87 18.93
CA GLY A 357 -12.41 2.47 17.68
C GLY A 357 -13.10 1.86 16.45
N GLY A 358 -12.88 2.47 15.28
CA GLY A 358 -13.61 2.11 14.06
C GLY A 358 -15.07 2.58 14.09
N ILE A 359 -16.00 1.69 13.72
CA ILE A 359 -17.46 1.96 13.72
C ILE A 359 -18.20 0.78 14.37
N PRO A 360 -18.25 0.69 15.71
CA PRO A 360 -19.04 -0.32 16.38
C PRO A 360 -20.53 -0.18 16.06
N VAL A 361 -21.22 -1.32 15.93
CA VAL A 361 -22.67 -1.41 15.74
C VAL A 361 -23.36 -1.62 17.08
N LEU A 362 -24.29 -0.73 17.42
CA LEU A 362 -24.99 -0.70 18.69
C LEU A 362 -26.41 -1.25 18.48
N PHE A 363 -26.57 -2.57 18.64
CA PHE A 363 -27.85 -3.28 18.46
C PHE A 363 -27.95 -4.44 19.46
N PRO A 364 -29.14 -4.71 20.03
CA PRO A 364 -30.43 -4.04 19.83
C PRO A 364 -30.70 -2.88 20.80
N GLN A 365 -29.65 -2.37 21.44
CA GLN A 365 -29.76 -1.25 22.36
C GLN A 365 -28.62 -0.26 22.14
N TYR A 366 -28.93 1.04 22.22
CA TYR A 366 -27.95 2.11 22.31
C TYR A 366 -27.68 2.45 23.79
N ALA A 367 -26.41 2.55 24.18
CA ALA A 367 -26.01 2.86 25.56
C ALA A 367 -26.83 2.07 26.61
N ASN A 368 -27.30 2.73 27.66
CA ASN A 368 -28.08 2.13 28.76
C ASN A 368 -29.57 2.54 28.66
N THR A 369 -30.15 2.57 27.45
CA THR A 369 -31.54 3.02 27.24
C THR A 369 -32.59 1.96 27.56
N GLY A 370 -32.20 0.74 27.91
CA GLY A 370 -33.08 -0.38 28.21
C GLY A 370 -32.41 -1.46 29.08
N PRO A 371 -33.02 -2.65 29.20
CA PRO A 371 -32.60 -3.70 30.13
C PRO A 371 -31.37 -4.50 29.67
N LEU A 372 -30.91 -4.31 28.43
CA LEU A 372 -29.79 -5.06 27.87
C LEU A 372 -28.45 -4.44 28.26
N PRO A 373 -27.33 -5.19 28.12
CA PRO A 373 -25.99 -4.63 28.31
C PRO A 373 -25.77 -3.37 27.46
N SER A 374 -24.88 -2.50 27.96
CA SER A 374 -24.60 -1.22 27.31
C SER A 374 -24.22 -1.39 25.84
N HIS A 375 -24.94 -0.69 24.96
CA HIS A 375 -24.84 -0.75 23.50
C HIS A 375 -25.18 -2.12 22.85
N GLY A 376 -25.91 -2.98 23.57
CA GLY A 376 -26.34 -4.27 23.05
C GLY A 376 -25.18 -5.26 22.85
N PHE A 377 -25.46 -6.31 22.09
CA PHE A 377 -24.56 -7.46 21.95
C PHE A 377 -24.07 -7.69 20.52
N ALA A 378 -24.63 -7.03 19.49
CA ALA A 378 -24.25 -7.28 18.09
C ALA A 378 -22.74 -7.08 17.82
N ARG A 379 -22.12 -6.08 18.45
CA ARG A 379 -20.67 -5.83 18.40
C ARG A 379 -19.79 -6.87 19.11
N ASN A 380 -20.41 -7.78 19.86
CA ASN A 380 -19.75 -8.85 20.62
C ASN A 380 -20.00 -10.24 19.99
N ARG A 381 -20.52 -10.29 18.75
CA ARG A 381 -20.83 -11.51 18.02
C ARG A 381 -19.93 -11.69 16.81
N PHE A 382 -19.77 -12.94 16.40
CA PHE A 382 -19.20 -13.24 15.09
C PHE A 382 -20.27 -13.05 14.02
N TRP A 383 -19.95 -12.22 13.05
CA TRP A 383 -20.75 -12.03 11.84
C TRP A 383 -20.25 -12.98 10.76
N THR A 384 -21.16 -13.44 9.91
CA THR A 384 -20.85 -14.26 8.75
C THR A 384 -20.81 -13.39 7.49
N ILE A 385 -19.99 -13.77 6.50
CA ILE A 385 -20.05 -13.14 5.17
C ILE A 385 -21.30 -13.66 4.48
N ASP A 386 -22.16 -12.74 4.04
CA ASP A 386 -23.36 -13.05 3.27
C ASP A 386 -23.01 -13.09 1.78
N ASN A 387 -22.96 -14.29 1.20
CA ASN A 387 -22.72 -14.46 -0.22
C ASN A 387 -23.97 -14.25 -1.07
N ASN A 388 -25.13 -13.97 -0.46
CA ASN A 388 -26.39 -13.74 -1.14
C ASN A 388 -26.93 -12.33 -0.81
N PRO A 389 -26.42 -11.29 -1.48
CA PRO A 389 -26.75 -9.90 -1.19
C PRO A 389 -28.27 -9.66 -1.20
N SER A 390 -28.79 -9.03 -0.13
CA SER A 390 -30.22 -8.73 -0.06
C SER A 390 -30.61 -7.75 -1.18
N PRO A 391 -31.71 -7.99 -1.91
CA PRO A 391 -32.22 -7.03 -2.91
C PRO A 391 -32.66 -5.71 -2.27
N ASP A 392 -32.86 -5.69 -0.95
CA ASP A 392 -33.32 -4.52 -0.20
C ASP A 392 -32.21 -3.51 0.12
N ILE A 393 -30.94 -3.90 -0.07
CA ILE A 393 -29.82 -2.98 0.03
C ILE A 393 -29.39 -2.66 -1.41
N PRO A 394 -29.62 -1.43 -1.91
CA PRO A 394 -29.27 -1.06 -3.27
C PRO A 394 -27.79 -1.34 -3.57
N GLU A 395 -27.49 -1.82 -4.77
CA GLU A 395 -26.13 -1.77 -5.28
C GLU A 395 -25.71 -0.32 -5.47
N ILE A 396 -24.50 0.00 -5.06
CA ILE A 396 -23.91 1.31 -5.27
C ILE A 396 -23.01 1.18 -6.51
N PRO A 397 -23.35 1.83 -7.64
CA PRO A 397 -22.52 1.79 -8.83
C PRO A 397 -21.12 2.30 -8.52
N ASN A 398 -20.09 1.61 -9.02
CA ASN A 398 -18.68 1.99 -8.90
C ASN A 398 -18.09 1.92 -7.47
N GLY A 399 -18.65 1.08 -6.59
CA GLY A 399 -18.06 0.75 -5.29
C GLY A 399 -17.63 -0.72 -5.18
N VAL A 400 -16.77 -1.02 -4.21
CA VAL A 400 -16.52 -2.40 -3.75
C VAL A 400 -17.26 -2.63 -2.44
N SER A 401 -17.97 -3.74 -2.35
CA SER A 401 -18.86 -4.04 -1.21
C SER A 401 -18.54 -5.39 -0.59
N ILE A 402 -18.81 -5.50 0.71
CA ILE A 402 -18.90 -6.75 1.45
C ILE A 402 -20.21 -6.75 2.26
N ASP A 403 -20.88 -7.89 2.27
CA ASP A 403 -22.13 -8.09 2.98
C ASP A 403 -21.90 -9.00 4.21
N PHE A 404 -22.45 -8.60 5.34
CA PHE A 404 -22.39 -9.32 6.60
C PHE A 404 -23.79 -9.70 7.04
N LEU A 405 -23.89 -10.88 7.68
CA LEU A 405 -25.12 -11.41 8.24
C LEU A 405 -24.91 -11.83 9.69
N LEU A 406 -25.80 -11.36 10.56
CA LEU A 406 -25.98 -11.80 11.94
C LEU A 406 -27.42 -12.28 12.12
N LYS A 407 -27.58 -13.51 12.60
CA LYS A 407 -28.88 -14.10 12.96
C LYS A 407 -28.92 -14.36 14.45
N SER A 408 -30.09 -14.21 15.07
CA SER A 408 -30.32 -14.64 16.45
C SER A 408 -29.95 -16.11 16.62
N THR A 409 -29.17 -16.42 17.65
CA THR A 409 -28.84 -17.79 18.08
C THR A 409 -29.62 -18.17 19.35
N ASP A 410 -29.61 -19.45 19.73
CA ASP A 410 -30.21 -19.92 20.98
C ASP A 410 -29.64 -19.21 22.23
N GLU A 411 -28.39 -18.73 22.18
CA GLU A 411 -27.79 -17.94 23.26
C GLU A 411 -28.31 -16.50 23.28
N ASP A 412 -28.51 -15.90 22.11
CA ASP A 412 -29.09 -14.56 22.01
C ASP A 412 -30.52 -14.55 22.51
N LEU A 413 -31.31 -15.58 22.17
CA LEU A 413 -32.70 -15.72 22.62
C LEU A 413 -32.85 -15.84 24.14
N LYS A 414 -31.81 -16.27 24.86
CA LYS A 414 -31.79 -16.26 26.34
C LYS A 414 -31.64 -14.86 26.92
N ILE A 415 -30.98 -13.95 26.18
CA ILE A 415 -30.70 -12.57 26.61
C ILE A 415 -31.80 -11.62 26.12
N TRP A 416 -32.21 -11.79 24.86
CA TRP A 416 -33.22 -11.00 24.18
C TRP A 416 -34.10 -11.96 23.37
N PRO A 417 -35.31 -12.31 23.86
CA PRO A 417 -36.11 -13.43 23.34
C PRO A 417 -36.88 -13.08 22.06
N HIS A 418 -36.16 -12.63 21.04
CA HIS A 418 -36.68 -12.21 19.75
C HIS A 418 -35.80 -12.71 18.62
N SER A 419 -36.41 -13.38 17.65
CA SER A 419 -35.71 -13.87 16.46
C SER A 419 -35.53 -12.76 15.44
N PHE A 420 -34.28 -12.53 15.01
CA PHE A 420 -33.95 -11.45 14.08
C PHE A 420 -32.94 -11.89 13.02
N GLU A 421 -33.02 -11.25 11.85
CA GLU A 421 -31.99 -11.26 10.82
C GLU A 421 -31.45 -9.84 10.64
N PHE A 422 -30.16 -9.64 10.87
CA PHE A 422 -29.49 -8.36 10.65
C PHE A 422 -28.44 -8.52 9.54
N ARG A 423 -28.70 -7.88 8.41
CA ARG A 423 -27.76 -7.72 7.30
C ARG A 423 -27.12 -6.35 7.31
N SER A 424 -25.81 -6.29 7.07
CA SER A 424 -25.04 -5.05 6.98
C SER A 424 -24.16 -5.08 5.74
N ARG A 425 -24.32 -4.10 4.85
CA ARG A 425 -23.43 -3.88 3.70
C ARG A 425 -22.44 -2.78 4.01
N VAL A 426 -21.16 -3.06 3.83
CA VAL A 426 -20.09 -2.06 3.86
C VAL A 426 -19.58 -1.84 2.45
N THR A 427 -19.62 -0.60 1.97
CA THR A 427 -19.20 -0.24 0.62
C THR A 427 -18.18 0.89 0.66
N LEU A 428 -17.09 0.73 -0.08
CA LEU A 428 -16.14 1.81 -0.39
C LEU A 428 -16.37 2.26 -1.84
N THR A 429 -16.76 3.51 -2.03
CA THR A 429 -17.01 4.07 -3.37
C THR A 429 -15.70 4.42 -4.07
N SER A 430 -15.72 4.54 -5.39
CA SER A 430 -14.58 5.04 -6.19
C SER A 430 -14.12 6.44 -5.79
N GLU A 431 -14.97 7.23 -5.14
CA GLU A 431 -14.65 8.57 -4.63
C GLU A 431 -13.97 8.54 -3.25
N GLY A 432 -13.85 7.35 -2.64
CA GLY A 432 -13.28 7.15 -1.31
C GLY A 432 -14.27 7.36 -0.16
N ASP A 433 -15.57 7.48 -0.46
CA ASP A 433 -16.63 7.60 0.54
C ASP A 433 -17.00 6.20 1.08
N LEU A 434 -17.27 6.10 2.38
CA LEU A 434 -17.58 4.85 3.08
C LEU A 434 -19.07 4.80 3.41
N ILE A 435 -19.78 3.79 2.93
CA ILE A 435 -21.22 3.61 3.12
C ILE A 435 -21.49 2.34 3.92
N LEU A 436 -22.22 2.47 5.02
CA LEU A 436 -22.72 1.37 5.85
C LEU A 436 -24.24 1.36 5.77
N ALA A 437 -24.81 0.32 5.16
CA ALA A 437 -26.26 0.11 5.08
C ALA A 437 -26.67 -1.07 5.95
N SER A 438 -27.62 -0.84 6.84
CA SER A 438 -28.16 -1.82 7.79
C SER A 438 -29.59 -2.18 7.44
N CYS A 439 -29.92 -3.47 7.44
CA CYS A 439 -31.27 -4.01 7.30
C CYS A 439 -31.53 -5.01 8.44
N ILE A 440 -32.51 -4.72 9.30
CA ILE A 440 -32.91 -5.59 10.41
C ILE A 440 -34.33 -6.06 10.14
N ARG A 441 -34.55 -7.37 10.20
CA ARG A 441 -35.85 -8.01 9.98
C ARG A 441 -36.26 -8.82 11.20
N ASN A 442 -37.54 -8.72 11.55
CA ASN A 442 -38.16 -9.63 12.50
C ASN A 442 -38.51 -10.94 11.79
N ILE A 443 -37.87 -12.04 12.22
CA ILE A 443 -38.07 -13.39 11.66
C ILE A 443 -38.73 -14.33 12.68
N ASP A 444 -39.43 -13.77 13.67
CA ASP A 444 -40.13 -14.54 14.69
C ASP A 444 -41.41 -15.16 14.10
N ASP A 445 -41.38 -16.48 13.90
CA ASP A 445 -42.52 -17.26 13.42
C ASP A 445 -43.66 -17.38 14.45
N ALA A 446 -43.39 -17.10 15.73
CA ALA A 446 -44.37 -17.16 16.83
C ALA A 446 -45.17 -15.85 16.99
N GLY A 447 -45.02 -14.89 16.07
CA GLY A 447 -45.94 -13.76 15.96
C GLY A 447 -45.62 -12.56 16.88
N LYS A 448 -44.46 -12.52 17.52
CA LYS A 448 -44.12 -11.47 18.50
C LYS A 448 -43.44 -10.25 17.85
N PRO A 449 -43.93 -9.02 18.07
CA PRO A 449 -43.18 -7.83 17.72
C PRO A 449 -41.99 -7.63 18.68
N PHE A 450 -40.97 -6.91 18.24
CA PHE A 450 -39.90 -6.44 19.11
C PHE A 450 -39.59 -4.96 18.90
N THR A 451 -39.09 -4.33 19.96
CA THR A 451 -38.68 -2.93 19.96
C THR A 451 -37.19 -2.82 20.23
N PHE A 452 -36.48 -1.96 19.49
CA PHE A 452 -35.04 -1.78 19.63
C PHE A 452 -34.60 -0.33 19.44
N THR A 453 -33.42 0.00 19.97
CA THR A 453 -32.68 1.21 19.60
C THR A 453 -31.43 0.81 18.84
N PHE A 454 -30.91 1.72 18.02
CA PHE A 454 -29.82 1.40 17.10
C PHE A 454 -28.83 2.56 16.97
N GLY A 455 -27.56 2.26 16.70
CA GLY A 455 -26.58 3.28 16.35
C GLY A 455 -25.36 2.73 15.65
N HIS A 456 -24.76 3.55 14.80
CA HIS A 456 -23.37 3.36 14.35
C HIS A 456 -22.49 4.32 15.13
N HIS A 457 -21.38 3.84 15.70
CA HIS A 457 -20.54 4.64 16.60
C HIS A 457 -19.17 4.99 15.98
N PRO A 458 -19.10 5.78 14.90
CA PRO A 458 -17.83 6.08 14.24
C PRO A 458 -16.93 6.97 15.11
N TYR A 459 -15.67 6.57 15.26
CA TYR A 459 -14.61 7.34 15.89
C TYR A 459 -13.82 8.10 14.82
N PHE A 460 -14.01 9.42 14.73
CA PHE A 460 -13.27 10.25 13.78
C PHE A 460 -11.95 10.69 14.38
N LYS A 461 -10.83 10.25 13.78
CA LYS A 461 -9.50 10.77 14.12
C LYS A 461 -9.38 12.23 13.68
N VAL A 462 -9.02 13.13 14.59
CA VAL A 462 -8.89 14.59 14.36
C VAL A 462 -7.48 15.09 14.71
N SER A 463 -7.13 16.34 14.36
CA SER A 463 -5.81 16.91 14.70
C SER A 463 -5.62 17.09 16.20
N ASP A 464 -6.59 17.76 16.81
CA ASP A 464 -6.75 17.99 18.24
C ASP A 464 -8.22 18.37 18.45
N ILE A 465 -8.86 17.84 19.48
CA ILE A 465 -10.27 18.05 19.80
C ILE A 465 -10.58 19.53 20.08
N SER A 466 -9.59 20.32 20.51
CA SER A 466 -9.77 21.77 20.69
C SER A 466 -9.93 22.52 19.36
N ASP A 467 -9.45 21.95 18.26
CA ASP A 467 -9.50 22.54 16.91
C ASP A 467 -10.66 21.99 16.07
N VAL A 468 -11.65 21.36 16.73
CA VAL A 468 -12.78 20.70 16.07
C VAL A 468 -14.09 21.42 16.34
N GLU A 469 -14.87 21.61 15.28
CA GLU A 469 -16.25 22.07 15.34
C GLU A 469 -17.21 21.03 14.75
N VAL A 470 -18.35 20.78 15.40
CA VAL A 470 -19.45 20.01 14.80
C VAL A 470 -20.60 20.95 14.45
N LYS A 471 -21.02 20.94 13.18
CA LYS A 471 -22.11 21.75 12.62
C LYS A 471 -23.33 20.90 12.26
N GLY A 472 -24.50 21.52 12.33
CA GLY A 472 -25.79 20.90 12.03
C GLY A 472 -26.67 20.67 13.27
N MET A 473 -26.22 21.11 14.45
CA MET A 473 -26.91 20.86 15.73
C MET A 473 -27.56 22.12 16.34
N ALA A 474 -27.40 23.27 15.71
CA ALA A 474 -27.92 24.53 16.23
C ALA A 474 -29.44 24.50 16.37
N LYS A 475 -29.96 25.00 17.49
CA LYS A 475 -31.38 25.09 17.85
C LYS A 475 -32.09 23.74 18.01
N LEU A 476 -31.35 22.63 18.04
CA LEU A 476 -31.93 21.33 18.31
C LEU A 476 -31.99 21.05 19.81
N ASP A 477 -33.02 20.30 20.20
CA ASP A 477 -33.08 19.72 21.53
C ASP A 477 -32.05 18.59 21.65
N TYR A 478 -31.43 18.48 22.82
CA TYR A 478 -30.56 17.37 23.16
C TYR A 478 -30.77 16.87 24.59
N LEU A 479 -30.48 15.59 24.80
CA LEU A 479 -30.39 14.98 26.12
C LEU A 479 -28.92 14.92 26.54
N ASP A 480 -28.56 15.54 27.66
CA ASP A 480 -27.18 15.52 28.17
C ASP A 480 -26.95 14.32 29.10
N GLN A 481 -26.14 13.36 28.65
CA GLN A 481 -25.84 12.16 29.42
C GLN A 481 -24.95 12.44 30.64
N THR A 482 -24.29 13.60 30.70
CA THR A 482 -23.53 14.03 31.88
C THR A 482 -24.42 14.64 32.96
N GLN A 483 -25.66 15.02 32.60
CA GLN A 483 -26.65 15.62 33.50
C GLN A 483 -27.91 14.78 33.59
N ASN A 484 -27.75 13.47 33.78
CA ASN A 484 -28.85 12.52 33.97
C ASN A 484 -29.92 12.59 32.86
N ARG A 485 -29.50 12.80 31.60
CA ARG A 485 -30.37 12.93 30.42
C ARG A 485 -31.36 14.08 30.49
N THR A 486 -31.03 15.14 31.24
CA THR A 486 -31.82 16.37 31.23
C THR A 486 -31.86 16.94 29.81
N ARG A 487 -33.04 17.41 29.41
CA ARG A 487 -33.28 17.99 28.08
C ARG A 487 -32.91 19.47 28.07
N PHE A 488 -32.17 19.88 27.05
CA PHE A 488 -31.78 21.26 26.77
C PHE A 488 -31.94 21.56 25.29
N THR A 489 -31.79 22.82 24.90
CA THR A 489 -31.73 23.26 23.50
C THR A 489 -30.36 23.88 23.21
N GLU A 490 -29.72 23.47 22.11
CA GLU A 490 -28.39 23.97 21.74
C GLU A 490 -28.49 25.37 21.13
N ASN A 491 -27.96 26.35 21.85
CA ASN A 491 -28.02 27.75 21.45
C ASN A 491 -26.80 28.18 20.62
N LYS A 492 -25.75 27.35 20.55
CA LYS A 492 -24.56 27.63 19.73
C LYS A 492 -24.79 27.19 18.28
N ASP A 493 -24.24 27.97 17.35
CA ASP A 493 -24.23 27.60 15.92
C ASP A 493 -23.38 26.37 15.63
N THR A 494 -22.36 26.15 16.46
CA THR A 494 -21.37 25.07 16.33
C THR A 494 -21.05 24.48 17.69
N ILE A 495 -20.87 23.17 17.75
CA ILE A 495 -20.36 22.50 18.94
C ILE A 495 -18.84 22.60 18.94
N THR A 496 -18.29 23.05 20.06
CA THR A 496 -16.85 23.08 20.35
C THR A 496 -16.58 22.30 21.64
N PHE A 497 -15.38 21.78 21.79
CA PHE A 497 -15.03 20.91 22.92
C PHE A 497 -14.09 21.62 23.89
N ASN A 498 -14.31 21.39 25.19
CA ASN A 498 -13.34 21.71 26.23
C ASN A 498 -12.65 20.40 26.65
N ILE A 499 -11.34 20.37 26.48
CA ILE A 499 -10.47 19.21 26.68
C ILE A 499 -10.55 18.63 28.10
N ASN A 500 -10.90 19.45 29.09
CA ASN A 500 -11.00 19.02 30.49
C ASN A 500 -12.39 18.49 30.84
N SER A 501 -13.37 18.55 29.93
CA SER A 501 -14.75 18.18 30.19
C SER A 501 -15.22 17.05 29.29
N ARG A 502 -15.96 16.10 29.87
CA ARG A 502 -16.71 15.10 29.11
C ARG A 502 -17.79 15.79 28.27
N PHE A 503 -17.95 15.34 27.03
CA PHE A 503 -19.03 15.74 26.15
C PHE A 503 -19.83 14.50 25.74
N ASP A 504 -21.12 14.45 26.07
CA ASP A 504 -21.94 13.27 25.79
C ASP A 504 -23.41 13.70 25.65
N ARG A 505 -23.83 13.97 24.41
CA ARG A 505 -25.15 14.56 24.13
C ARG A 505 -25.84 13.85 22.97
N ILE A 506 -27.11 13.51 23.18
CA ILE A 506 -27.99 12.94 22.16
C ILE A 506 -28.86 14.06 21.60
N TYR A 507 -28.56 14.52 20.40
CA TYR A 507 -29.35 15.50 19.67
C TYR A 507 -30.53 14.83 18.97
N LEU A 508 -31.71 15.42 19.12
CA LEU A 508 -32.97 14.85 18.67
C LEU A 508 -33.39 15.45 17.33
N SER A 509 -33.98 14.62 16.45
CA SER A 509 -34.50 15.08 15.15
C SER A 509 -33.48 15.89 14.33
N THR A 510 -32.27 15.34 14.22
CA THR A 510 -31.13 16.00 13.59
C THR A 510 -31.22 15.98 12.07
N PRO A 511 -30.64 16.98 11.36
CA PRO A 511 -30.60 16.98 9.92
C PRO A 511 -29.79 15.80 9.39
N ASP A 512 -30.10 15.36 8.18
CA ASP A 512 -29.44 14.20 7.58
C ASP A 512 -27.97 14.41 7.26
N LYS A 513 -27.48 15.66 7.26
CA LYS A 513 -26.08 15.99 7.02
C LYS A 513 -25.49 16.71 8.23
N ILE A 514 -24.49 16.08 8.84
CA ILE A 514 -23.71 16.63 9.95
C ILE A 514 -22.26 16.82 9.48
N LYS A 515 -21.64 17.94 9.83
CA LYS A 515 -20.26 18.25 9.41
C LYS A 515 -19.35 18.36 10.63
N ILE A 516 -18.19 17.74 10.55
CA ILE A 516 -17.13 17.81 11.56
C ILE A 516 -15.95 18.52 10.90
N LEU A 517 -15.69 19.76 11.30
CA LEU A 517 -14.60 20.56 10.78
C LEU A 517 -13.38 20.30 11.65
N ASP A 518 -12.32 19.78 11.05
CA ASP A 518 -11.01 19.53 11.65
C ASP A 518 -10.07 20.60 11.10
N HIS A 519 -9.97 21.72 11.83
CA HIS A 519 -9.27 22.92 11.36
C HIS A 519 -7.77 22.68 11.25
N GLY A 520 -7.18 21.96 12.21
CA GLY A 520 -5.75 21.64 12.21
C GLY A 520 -5.33 20.82 10.98
N ASN A 521 -6.16 19.85 10.55
CA ASN A 521 -5.91 19.10 9.31
C ASN A 521 -6.57 19.70 8.06
N LYS A 522 -7.21 20.87 8.16
CA LYS A 522 -7.88 21.59 7.05
C LYS A 522 -8.85 20.70 6.25
N ARG A 523 -9.63 19.88 6.95
CA ARG A 523 -10.61 18.96 6.35
C ARG A 523 -11.94 19.00 7.07
N THR A 524 -12.94 18.44 6.44
CA THR A 524 -14.28 18.28 6.99
C THR A 524 -14.74 16.86 6.73
N PHE A 525 -15.09 16.15 7.79
CA PHE A 525 -15.87 14.92 7.66
C PHE A 525 -17.34 15.31 7.51
N VAL A 526 -18.04 14.62 6.62
CA VAL A 526 -19.48 14.76 6.46
C VAL A 526 -20.11 13.41 6.75
N VAL A 527 -20.97 13.39 7.76
CA VAL A 527 -21.82 12.26 8.11
C VAL A 527 -23.17 12.52 7.45
N GLN A 528 -23.48 11.75 6.42
CA GLN A 528 -24.79 11.71 5.80
C GLN A 528 -25.54 10.50 6.36
N LYS A 529 -26.73 10.71 6.93
CA LYS A 529 -27.55 9.67 7.53
C LYS A 529 -28.90 9.56 6.84
N ASP A 530 -29.46 8.36 6.84
CA ASP A 530 -30.79 8.02 6.33
C ASP A 530 -31.35 6.89 7.21
N GLY A 531 -32.62 6.99 7.62
CA GLY A 531 -33.24 6.09 8.60
C GLY A 531 -32.85 6.34 10.08
N PHE A 532 -31.99 7.33 10.36
CA PHE A 532 -31.58 7.72 11.71
C PHE A 532 -32.15 9.10 12.09
N PRO A 533 -33.13 9.21 12.99
CA PRO A 533 -33.70 10.50 13.36
C PRO A 533 -32.80 11.33 14.28
N ASP A 534 -31.95 10.68 15.07
CA ASP A 534 -31.17 11.32 16.13
C ASP A 534 -29.66 11.22 15.83
N ALA A 535 -28.85 12.01 16.52
CA ALA A 535 -27.40 11.86 16.47
C ALA A 535 -26.74 12.10 17.83
N VAL A 536 -25.63 11.42 18.10
CA VAL A 536 -24.83 11.63 19.32
C VAL A 536 -23.52 12.30 18.99
N VAL A 537 -23.10 13.23 19.83
CA VAL A 537 -21.74 13.76 19.82
C VAL A 537 -21.09 13.40 21.13
N TRP A 538 -19.95 12.69 21.05
CA TRP A 538 -19.30 12.10 22.21
C TRP A 538 -17.78 12.29 22.21
N ASN A 539 -17.25 12.70 23.36
CA ASN A 539 -15.85 12.64 23.72
C ASN A 539 -15.76 12.44 25.25
N PRO A 540 -14.91 11.51 25.74
CA PRO A 540 -14.87 11.22 27.17
C PRO A 540 -14.30 12.37 28.01
N GLY A 541 -13.47 13.24 27.42
CA GLY A 541 -12.65 14.19 28.19
C GLY A 541 -11.60 13.49 29.04
N GLU A 542 -10.73 14.26 29.67
CA GLU A 542 -9.55 13.74 30.38
C GLU A 542 -9.90 12.77 31.52
N GLU A 543 -10.76 13.17 32.45
CA GLU A 543 -11.04 12.40 33.67
C GLU A 543 -11.73 11.07 33.37
N ARG A 544 -12.68 11.05 32.43
CA ARG A 544 -13.32 9.78 32.02
C ARG A 544 -12.36 8.92 31.23
N ALA A 545 -11.49 9.49 30.40
CA ALA A 545 -10.52 8.73 29.62
C ALA A 545 -9.59 7.89 30.52
N LYS A 546 -9.17 8.41 31.67
CA LYS A 546 -8.35 7.69 32.67
C LYS A 546 -9.02 6.41 33.21
N THR A 547 -10.35 6.31 33.12
CA THR A 547 -11.12 5.15 33.60
C THR A 547 -11.44 4.12 32.52
N ILE A 548 -11.02 4.36 31.29
CA ILE A 548 -11.26 3.47 30.14
C ILE A 548 -9.98 2.66 29.92
N GLU A 549 -10.00 1.39 30.31
CA GLU A 549 -8.81 0.51 30.30
C GLU A 549 -8.15 0.38 28.91
N ASP A 550 -8.95 0.49 27.85
CA ASP A 550 -8.53 0.30 26.45
C ASP A 550 -8.41 1.63 25.68
N LEU A 551 -8.17 2.75 26.37
CA LEU A 551 -7.88 4.06 25.78
C LEU A 551 -6.57 4.61 26.36
N GLY A 552 -5.60 4.93 25.50
CA GLY A 552 -4.29 5.43 25.92
C GLY A 552 -4.34 6.81 26.57
N GLU A 553 -3.31 7.12 27.37
CA GLU A 553 -3.17 8.44 28.01
C GLU A 553 -3.13 9.55 26.95
N GLY A 554 -4.01 10.55 27.09
CA GLY A 554 -4.12 11.67 26.16
C GLY A 554 -4.81 11.37 24.81
N GLU A 555 -5.17 10.12 24.53
CA GLU A 555 -5.77 9.75 23.22
C GLU A 555 -7.13 10.40 22.96
N TYR A 556 -7.87 10.74 24.02
CA TYR A 556 -9.15 11.44 23.93
C TYR A 556 -9.06 12.79 23.18
N LYS A 557 -7.87 13.39 23.09
CA LYS A 557 -7.62 14.63 22.35
C LYS A 557 -7.67 14.43 20.84
N TYR A 558 -7.52 13.20 20.35
CA TYR A 558 -7.31 12.93 18.94
C TYR A 558 -8.51 12.27 18.27
N PHE A 559 -9.67 12.23 18.94
CA PHE A 559 -10.91 11.76 18.32
C PHE A 559 -12.17 12.48 18.81
N VAL A 560 -13.19 12.47 17.95
CA VAL A 560 -14.58 12.76 18.31
C VAL A 560 -15.46 11.67 17.74
N ALA A 561 -16.47 11.22 18.47
CA ALA A 561 -17.51 10.36 17.93
C ALA A 561 -18.74 11.18 17.55
N VAL A 562 -19.24 10.98 16.33
CA VAL A 562 -20.48 11.60 15.84
C VAL A 562 -21.33 10.51 15.21
N GLU A 563 -22.37 10.12 15.93
CA GLU A 563 -23.05 8.83 15.74
C GLU A 563 -24.45 9.08 15.18
N PRO A 564 -24.82 8.53 14.02
CA PRO A 564 -26.22 8.46 13.63
C PRO A 564 -26.91 7.36 14.46
N VAL A 565 -27.99 7.71 15.14
CA VAL A 565 -28.68 6.81 16.08
C VAL A 565 -30.21 6.90 15.97
N VAL A 566 -30.88 5.88 16.50
CA VAL A 566 -32.32 5.86 16.78
C VAL A 566 -32.47 5.60 18.27
N VAL A 567 -32.83 6.64 19.04
CA VAL A 567 -32.86 6.53 20.51
C VAL A 567 -34.16 7.06 21.10
N GLU A 568 -34.58 8.26 20.73
CA GLU A 568 -35.74 8.91 21.36
C GLU A 568 -37.03 8.17 21.05
N LYS A 569 -37.16 7.69 19.81
CA LYS A 569 -38.28 6.87 19.36
C LYS A 569 -37.74 5.52 18.90
N PRO A 570 -37.69 4.50 19.80
CA PRO A 570 -37.30 3.15 19.44
C PRO A 570 -38.14 2.60 18.28
N VAL A 571 -37.53 1.75 17.45
CA VAL A 571 -38.18 1.11 16.31
C VAL A 571 -38.89 -0.15 16.80
N THR A 572 -40.16 -0.32 16.43
CA THR A 572 -40.91 -1.56 16.65
C THR A 572 -41.13 -2.27 15.31
N LEU A 573 -40.80 -3.56 15.24
CA LEU A 573 -41.04 -4.41 14.06
C LEU A 573 -41.99 -5.55 14.41
N ASN A 574 -43.12 -5.62 13.71
CA ASN A 574 -43.97 -6.80 13.69
C ASN A 574 -43.30 -7.96 12.93
N PRO A 575 -43.70 -9.22 13.16
CA PRO A 575 -43.20 -10.37 12.41
C PRO A 575 -43.21 -10.14 10.90
N GLY A 576 -42.06 -10.39 10.26
CA GLY A 576 -41.86 -10.20 8.83
C GLY A 576 -41.50 -8.77 8.41
N GLU A 577 -41.75 -7.76 9.24
CA GLU A 577 -41.35 -6.38 8.97
C GLU A 577 -39.83 -6.20 9.06
N LYS A 578 -39.35 -5.16 8.38
CA LYS A 578 -37.94 -4.80 8.32
C LYS A 578 -37.74 -3.30 8.50
N TRP A 579 -36.60 -2.95 9.06
CA TRP A 579 -36.11 -1.59 9.19
C TRP A 579 -34.78 -1.44 8.45
N ASN A 580 -34.62 -0.32 7.75
CA ASN A 580 -33.43 0.00 6.98
C ASN A 580 -32.85 1.34 7.44
N ALA A 581 -31.52 1.43 7.46
CA ALA A 581 -30.84 2.69 7.65
C ALA A 581 -29.48 2.69 6.94
N LYS A 582 -28.98 3.88 6.62
CA LYS A 582 -27.73 4.07 5.89
C LYS A 582 -26.94 5.23 6.49
N MET A 583 -25.65 5.00 6.69
CA MET A 583 -24.68 6.04 7.00
C MET A 583 -23.66 6.12 5.87
N GLU A 584 -23.42 7.31 5.36
CA GLU A 584 -22.39 7.62 4.38
C GLU A 584 -21.41 8.62 4.99
N LEU A 585 -20.14 8.25 4.97
CA LEU A 585 -19.04 9.03 5.51
C LEU A 585 -18.16 9.51 4.37
N SER A 586 -17.97 10.82 4.29
CA SER A 586 -17.12 11.43 3.29
C SER A 586 -16.14 12.40 3.92
N THR A 587 -14.95 12.52 3.31
CA THR A 587 -13.96 13.54 3.71
C THR A 587 -13.85 14.57 2.59
N ARG A 588 -14.04 15.84 2.94
CA ARG A 588 -13.88 16.97 2.04
C ARG A 588 -12.78 17.87 2.59
N TYR A 589 -11.77 18.19 1.81
CA TYR A 589 -10.73 19.11 2.25
C TYR A 589 -11.25 20.54 2.07
N ASN A 590 -11.08 21.40 3.08
CA ASN A 590 -11.60 22.76 3.08
C ASN A 590 -10.74 23.65 2.18
N ASN A 591 -10.89 23.45 0.88
CA ASN A 591 -10.67 24.42 -0.18
C ASN A 591 -11.53 23.99 -1.37
N PRO A 592 -12.39 24.88 -1.92
CA PRO A 592 -13.11 24.56 -3.15
C PRO A 592 -12.06 24.35 -4.22
N SER A 593 -11.88 23.11 -4.66
CA SER A 593 -11.22 22.88 -5.93
C SER A 593 -12.15 23.46 -7.00
N PRO A 594 -11.71 24.41 -7.84
CA PRO A 594 -12.41 24.63 -9.09
C PRO A 594 -12.37 23.31 -9.86
N ASP A 595 -13.56 22.80 -10.17
CA ASP A 595 -13.96 21.77 -11.12
C ASP A 595 -12.83 21.17 -12.00
N ILE A 596 -11.92 20.39 -11.39
CA ILE A 596 -11.04 19.46 -12.12
C ILE A 596 -11.81 18.16 -12.46
N SER A 597 -13.07 18.08 -12.04
CA SER A 597 -14.02 16.97 -12.20
C SER A 597 -14.59 16.81 -13.62
N LYS A 598 -14.28 17.70 -14.57
CA LYS A 598 -14.78 17.60 -15.96
C LYS A 598 -13.98 16.70 -16.92
N ILE A 599 -13.12 15.83 -16.41
CA ILE A 599 -12.57 14.72 -17.21
C ILE A 599 -12.98 13.41 -16.56
N THR A 600 -14.21 12.99 -16.85
CA THR A 600 -14.82 11.74 -16.33
C THR A 600 -14.29 10.48 -17.02
N ASN A 601 -13.55 10.61 -18.13
CA ASN A 601 -13.06 9.49 -18.93
C ASN A 601 -11.53 9.47 -19.05
N GLY A 602 -10.83 9.10 -17.97
CA GLY A 602 -9.38 8.92 -17.98
C GLY A 602 -8.81 8.57 -16.60
N ALA A 603 -7.61 8.01 -16.57
CA ALA A 603 -6.87 7.82 -15.32
C ALA A 603 -6.06 9.08 -15.01
N PHE A 604 -6.03 9.51 -13.75
CA PHE A 604 -5.32 10.72 -13.35
C PHE A 604 -4.50 10.54 -12.07
N VAL A 605 -3.54 11.44 -11.86
CA VAL A 605 -2.80 11.60 -10.61
C VAL A 605 -2.75 13.08 -10.26
N ASP A 606 -2.92 13.40 -8.97
CA ASP A 606 -2.75 14.74 -8.44
C ASP A 606 -1.43 14.84 -7.67
N LEU A 607 -0.65 15.85 -8.02
CA LEU A 607 0.60 16.21 -7.37
C LEU A 607 0.40 17.54 -6.65
N LEU A 608 0.93 17.64 -5.44
CA LEU A 608 0.84 18.82 -4.60
C LEU A 608 2.26 19.19 -4.17
N LEU A 609 2.65 20.42 -4.43
CA LEU A 609 3.89 21.01 -3.95
C LEU A 609 3.55 22.16 -3.00
N LYS A 610 4.17 22.12 -1.82
CA LYS A 610 4.13 23.18 -0.81
C LYS A 610 5.58 23.51 -0.45
N PRO A 611 5.91 24.78 -0.20
CA PRO A 611 7.27 25.15 0.15
C PRO A 611 7.65 24.57 1.51
N THR A 612 8.83 23.97 1.58
CA THR A 612 9.53 23.59 2.81
C THR A 612 10.24 24.80 3.43
N ASP A 613 10.77 24.65 4.65
CA ASP A 613 11.56 25.71 5.28
C ASP A 613 12.84 26.05 4.51
N GLU A 614 13.38 25.10 3.73
CA GLU A 614 14.53 25.34 2.85
C GLU A 614 14.10 26.12 1.60
N ASP A 615 12.98 25.75 0.98
CA ASP A 615 12.42 26.48 -0.17
C ASP A 615 12.14 27.95 0.19
N LEU A 616 11.65 28.20 1.40
CA LEU A 616 11.35 29.57 1.88
C LEU A 616 12.60 30.42 2.11
N LYS A 617 13.78 29.83 2.27
CA LYS A 617 15.04 30.58 2.32
C LYS A 617 15.44 31.09 0.94
N ILE A 618 15.12 30.33 -0.11
CA ILE A 618 15.43 30.65 -1.51
C ILE A 618 14.37 31.60 -2.09
N TRP A 619 13.10 31.27 -1.90
CA TRP A 619 11.96 32.03 -2.37
C TRP A 619 10.95 32.22 -1.23
N PRO A 620 10.94 33.38 -0.54
CA PRO A 620 10.22 33.59 0.71
C PRO A 620 8.73 33.90 0.45
N HIS A 621 8.05 33.00 -0.24
CA HIS A 621 6.63 33.10 -0.58
C HIS A 621 5.94 31.77 -0.29
N ARG A 622 4.83 31.82 0.45
CA ARG A 622 4.02 30.64 0.72
C ARG A 622 3.06 30.41 -0.44
N PHE A 623 3.16 29.26 -1.08
CA PHE A 623 2.30 28.87 -2.18
C PHE A 623 1.81 27.44 -2.04
N GLU A 624 0.78 27.11 -2.81
CA GLU A 624 0.35 25.74 -3.05
C GLU A 624 0.30 25.53 -4.56
N PHE A 625 1.14 24.63 -5.09
CA PHE A 625 1.12 24.26 -6.50
C PHE A 625 0.51 22.87 -6.65
N ARG A 626 -0.62 22.78 -7.33
CA ARG A 626 -1.30 21.54 -7.70
C ARG A 626 -1.06 21.25 -9.18
N LEU A 627 -0.73 20.01 -9.49
CA LEU A 627 -0.63 19.52 -10.87
C LEU A 627 -1.43 18.22 -10.99
N ARG A 628 -2.51 18.26 -11.77
CA ARG A 628 -3.20 17.05 -12.22
C ARG A 628 -2.61 16.59 -13.54
N VAL A 629 -2.22 15.33 -13.63
CA VAL A 629 -1.83 14.67 -14.89
C VAL A 629 -2.88 13.61 -15.21
N THR A 630 -3.52 13.73 -16.38
CA THR A 630 -4.62 12.86 -16.82
C THR A 630 -4.27 12.21 -18.16
N LEU A 631 -4.42 10.89 -18.26
CA LEU A 631 -4.45 10.17 -19.52
C LEU A 631 -5.91 9.88 -19.88
N THR A 632 -6.42 10.51 -20.93
CA THR A 632 -7.80 10.30 -21.36
C THR A 632 -7.97 8.94 -22.02
N SER A 633 -9.20 8.42 -22.03
CA SER A 633 -9.56 7.20 -22.78
C SER A 633 -9.20 7.24 -24.26
N GLY A 634 -9.11 8.44 -24.86
CA GLY A 634 -8.65 8.66 -26.24
C GLY A 634 -7.14 8.70 -26.42
N GLY A 635 -6.35 8.45 -25.37
CA GLY A 635 -4.89 8.47 -25.40
C GLY A 635 -4.25 9.86 -25.32
N ASN A 636 -5.03 10.91 -25.02
CA ASN A 636 -4.50 12.26 -24.86
C ASN A 636 -3.92 12.45 -23.46
N LEU A 637 -2.80 13.17 -23.36
CA LEU A 637 -2.23 13.58 -22.08
C LEU A 637 -2.70 15.00 -21.75
N VAL A 638 -3.30 15.19 -20.58
CA VAL A 638 -3.75 16.49 -20.09
C VAL A 638 -3.04 16.81 -18.78
N LEU A 639 -2.37 17.96 -18.71
CA LEU A 639 -1.76 18.53 -17.53
C LEU A 639 -2.56 19.77 -17.12
N THR A 640 -3.03 19.81 -15.87
CA THR A 640 -3.72 20.97 -15.30
C THR A 640 -2.95 21.44 -14.09
N SER A 641 -2.39 22.64 -14.18
CA SER A 641 -1.61 23.31 -13.15
C SER A 641 -2.44 24.37 -12.45
N SER A 642 -2.37 24.41 -11.12
CA SER A 642 -2.93 25.48 -10.31
C SER A 642 -1.93 25.96 -9.26
N ILE A 643 -1.62 27.25 -9.24
CA ILE A 643 -0.73 27.86 -8.24
C ILE A 643 -1.55 28.85 -7.44
N ARG A 644 -1.57 28.67 -6.12
CA ARG A 644 -2.27 29.55 -5.19
C ARG A 644 -1.29 30.23 -4.25
N ASN A 645 -1.50 31.51 -4.00
CA ASN A 645 -0.82 32.22 -2.92
C ASN A 645 -1.48 31.89 -1.58
N THR A 646 -0.75 31.21 -0.68
CA THR A 646 -1.24 30.78 0.63
C THR A 646 -0.69 31.62 1.78
N ASP A 647 -0.03 32.74 1.47
CA ASP A 647 0.54 33.61 2.49
C ASP A 647 -0.56 34.39 3.24
N ALA A 648 -0.78 34.04 4.50
CA ALA A 648 -1.72 34.74 5.37
C ALA A 648 -1.23 36.13 5.80
N ALA A 649 0.07 36.43 5.67
CA ALA A 649 0.68 37.69 6.10
C ALA A 649 0.57 38.83 5.07
N GLY A 650 -0.09 38.59 3.93
CA GLY A 650 -0.50 39.67 3.02
C GLY A 650 0.39 39.91 1.79
N LYS A 651 1.47 39.15 1.56
CA LYS A 651 2.43 39.46 0.48
C LYS A 651 2.02 38.85 -0.88
N PRO A 652 1.87 39.64 -1.96
CA PRO A 652 1.74 39.11 -3.31
C PRO A 652 3.07 38.54 -3.82
N PHE A 653 3.02 37.63 -4.79
CA PHE A 653 4.22 37.19 -5.52
C PHE A 653 3.98 37.13 -7.02
N THR A 654 5.07 37.23 -7.77
CA THR A 654 5.07 37.19 -9.24
C THR A 654 5.93 36.04 -9.71
N PHE A 655 5.46 35.30 -10.72
CA PHE A 655 6.17 34.15 -11.29
C PHE A 655 5.95 34.05 -12.81
N THR A 656 6.80 33.27 -13.46
CA THR A 656 6.57 32.78 -14.82
C THR A 656 6.40 31.27 -14.78
N PHE A 657 5.77 30.68 -15.79
CA PHE A 657 5.46 29.25 -15.79
C PHE A 657 5.63 28.66 -17.19
N ALA A 658 6.16 27.44 -17.29
CA ALA A 658 6.21 26.70 -18.54
C ALA A 658 6.12 25.19 -18.29
N HIS A 659 5.45 24.48 -19.20
CA HIS A 659 5.54 23.02 -19.28
C HIS A 659 6.64 22.63 -20.26
N HIS A 660 7.84 22.35 -19.74
CA HIS A 660 8.99 21.96 -20.54
C HIS A 660 8.74 20.57 -21.17
N THR A 661 8.38 20.54 -22.45
CA THR A 661 7.88 19.32 -23.12
C THR A 661 8.77 18.96 -24.29
N TYR A 662 9.37 17.76 -24.25
CA TYR A 662 10.23 17.23 -25.31
C TYR A 662 9.48 16.14 -26.08
N PHE A 663 9.34 16.32 -27.38
CA PHE A 663 8.65 15.39 -28.26
C PHE A 663 9.64 14.50 -28.98
N SER A 664 9.46 13.19 -28.90
CA SER A 664 10.23 12.23 -29.70
C SER A 664 9.81 12.29 -31.16
N ILE A 665 10.76 12.61 -32.04
CA ILE A 665 10.56 12.76 -33.48
C ILE A 665 11.48 11.81 -34.26
N SER A 666 11.25 11.67 -35.55
CA SER A 666 12.04 10.82 -36.44
C SER A 666 13.42 11.40 -36.73
N ASN A 667 13.45 12.68 -37.11
CA ASN A 667 14.63 13.50 -37.30
C ASN A 667 14.16 14.96 -37.36
N ILE A 668 14.88 15.87 -36.72
CA ILE A 668 14.56 17.31 -36.72
C ILE A 668 14.53 17.92 -38.14
N SER A 669 15.22 17.32 -39.11
CA SER A 669 15.14 17.75 -40.52
C SER A 669 13.79 17.45 -41.20
N GLU A 670 13.02 16.52 -40.64
CA GLU A 670 11.73 16.04 -41.17
C GLU A 670 10.54 16.64 -40.40
N VAL A 671 10.79 17.65 -39.55
CA VAL A 671 9.80 18.21 -38.64
C VAL A 671 9.51 19.68 -38.92
N GLU A 672 8.22 20.02 -38.88
CA GLU A 672 7.72 21.39 -38.94
C GLU A 672 6.86 21.73 -37.73
N VAL A 673 7.01 22.93 -37.20
CA VAL A 673 6.10 23.49 -36.19
C VAL A 673 5.18 24.54 -36.83
N LYS A 674 3.88 24.37 -36.64
CA LYS A 674 2.80 25.20 -37.18
C LYS A 674 2.02 25.91 -36.08
N GLY A 675 1.51 27.09 -36.41
CA GLY A 675 0.72 27.93 -35.49
C GLY A 675 1.47 29.14 -34.94
N MET A 676 2.68 29.40 -35.42
CA MET A 676 3.53 30.51 -34.95
C MET A 676 3.71 31.66 -35.96
N ALA A 677 3.08 31.56 -37.12
CA ALA A 677 3.20 32.55 -38.18
C ALA A 677 2.72 33.94 -37.73
N LYS A 678 3.46 34.99 -38.09
CA LYS A 678 3.14 36.41 -37.78
C LYS A 678 3.12 36.75 -36.30
N LEU A 679 3.62 35.87 -35.43
CA LEU A 679 3.74 36.14 -34.01
C LEU A 679 5.08 36.80 -33.70
N ASP A 680 5.06 37.65 -32.69
CA ASP A 680 6.30 38.16 -32.11
C ASP A 680 6.95 37.09 -31.24
N TYR A 681 8.28 37.03 -31.29
CA TYR A 681 9.07 36.17 -30.42
C TYR A 681 10.28 36.91 -29.85
N LEU A 682 10.71 36.48 -28.67
CA LEU A 682 11.98 36.87 -28.06
C LEU A 682 13.02 35.79 -28.38
N ASP A 683 14.15 36.17 -28.98
CA ASP A 683 15.22 35.22 -29.33
C ASP A 683 16.27 35.16 -28.20
N ASN A 684 16.32 34.03 -27.48
CA ASN A 684 17.24 33.85 -26.36
C ASN A 684 18.71 33.81 -26.82
N LEU A 685 18.98 33.41 -28.08
CA LEU A 685 20.33 33.42 -28.66
C LEU A 685 20.79 34.86 -29.02
N LYS A 686 19.86 35.81 -29.05
CA LYS A 686 20.11 37.24 -29.33
C LYS A 686 19.71 38.11 -28.14
N ASN A 687 20.00 37.65 -26.92
CA ASN A 687 19.76 38.39 -25.68
C ASN A 687 18.30 38.88 -25.55
N ARG A 688 17.34 38.02 -25.91
CA ARG A 688 15.89 38.28 -25.87
C ARG A 688 15.44 39.44 -26.76
N THR A 689 16.16 39.72 -27.84
CA THR A 689 15.71 40.70 -28.84
C THR A 689 14.39 40.25 -29.46
N ARG A 690 13.45 41.18 -29.64
CA ARG A 690 12.12 40.92 -30.18
C ARG A 690 12.14 40.96 -31.71
N TYR A 691 11.54 39.95 -32.32
CA TYR A 691 11.36 39.83 -33.77
C TYR A 691 9.93 39.37 -34.08
N THR A 692 9.52 39.40 -35.35
CA THR A 692 8.25 38.85 -35.83
C THR A 692 8.52 37.69 -36.79
N GLU A 693 7.85 36.55 -36.58
CA GLU A 693 8.01 35.38 -37.44
C GLU A 693 7.33 35.60 -38.79
N THR A 694 8.11 35.46 -39.85
CA THR A 694 7.65 35.71 -41.23
C THR A 694 7.30 34.41 -41.96
N LYS A 695 7.77 33.27 -41.46
CA LYS A 695 7.49 31.96 -42.06
C LYS A 695 6.16 31.42 -41.57
N ASP A 696 5.42 30.75 -42.46
CA ASP A 696 4.17 30.05 -42.09
C ASP A 696 4.43 28.79 -41.24
N THR A 697 5.62 28.21 -41.40
CA THR A 697 6.08 26.99 -40.72
C THR A 697 7.50 27.18 -40.20
N ILE A 698 7.77 26.71 -39.00
CA ILE A 698 9.11 26.71 -38.42
C ILE A 698 9.80 25.39 -38.75
N THR A 699 10.98 25.48 -39.36
CA THR A 699 11.88 24.37 -39.64
C THR A 699 13.20 24.62 -38.92
N ILE A 700 13.67 23.66 -38.11
CA ILE A 700 14.80 23.86 -37.20
C ILE A 700 16.12 23.28 -37.76
N ASN A 701 16.82 24.07 -38.57
CA ASN A 701 18.08 23.65 -39.22
C ASN A 701 19.35 24.05 -38.44
N SER A 702 19.34 25.12 -37.66
CA SER A 702 20.44 25.57 -36.78
C SER A 702 20.06 25.48 -35.29
N GLU A 703 20.90 25.99 -34.39
CA GLU A 703 20.51 26.24 -33.00
C GLU A 703 19.29 27.15 -32.96
N PHE A 704 18.39 26.90 -31.99
CA PHE A 704 17.08 27.53 -31.92
C PHE A 704 16.67 27.63 -30.45
N ASP A 705 16.35 28.83 -29.97
CA ASP A 705 15.83 29.06 -28.62
C ASP A 705 15.00 30.36 -28.62
N ARG A 706 13.67 30.23 -28.71
CA ARG A 706 12.75 31.36 -28.91
C ARG A 706 11.52 31.24 -28.02
N ILE A 707 11.02 32.39 -27.58
CA ILE A 707 9.77 32.52 -26.82
C ILE A 707 8.77 33.29 -27.66
N TYR A 708 7.82 32.60 -28.27
CA TYR A 708 6.71 33.18 -29.03
C TYR A 708 5.64 33.71 -28.07
N LEU A 709 5.25 34.96 -28.26
CA LEU A 709 4.33 35.69 -27.39
C LEU A 709 2.89 35.60 -27.90
N SER A 710 1.93 35.50 -27.00
CA SER A 710 0.48 35.50 -27.33
C SER A 710 0.10 34.47 -28.41
N THR A 711 0.68 33.28 -28.33
CA THR A 711 0.49 32.18 -29.27
C THR A 711 -0.94 31.63 -29.22
N PRO A 712 -1.46 31.08 -30.33
CA PRO A 712 -2.80 30.52 -30.37
C PRO A 712 -2.95 29.35 -29.38
N LYS A 713 -4.20 29.03 -29.04
CA LYS A 713 -4.50 27.89 -28.15
C LYS A 713 -4.09 26.54 -28.75
N LYS A 714 -3.80 26.45 -30.05
CA LYS A 714 -3.44 25.21 -30.74
C LYS A 714 -2.14 25.41 -31.53
N ILE A 715 -1.15 24.56 -31.25
CA ILE A 715 0.12 24.46 -31.97
C ILE A 715 0.26 23.02 -32.47
N ALA A 716 0.87 22.82 -33.63
CA ALA A 716 1.06 21.49 -34.22
C ALA A 716 2.53 21.24 -34.56
N VAL A 717 3.03 20.08 -34.17
CA VAL A 717 4.36 19.56 -34.56
C VAL A 717 4.12 18.41 -35.53
N LEU A 718 4.57 18.57 -36.78
CA LEU A 718 4.36 17.62 -37.86
C LEU A 718 5.66 16.85 -38.07
N ASP A 719 5.61 15.52 -37.97
CA ASP A 719 6.71 14.61 -38.32
C ASP A 719 6.34 13.89 -39.63
N HIS A 720 6.91 14.38 -40.73
CA HIS A 720 6.58 13.91 -42.08
C HIS A 720 6.96 12.45 -42.29
N LYS A 721 8.08 12.01 -41.68
CA LYS A 721 8.57 10.63 -41.80
C LYS A 721 7.76 9.64 -40.98
N LYS A 722 7.32 10.01 -39.77
CA LYS A 722 6.38 9.18 -38.98
C LYS A 722 4.94 9.25 -39.48
N LYS A 723 4.62 10.19 -40.38
CA LYS A 723 3.24 10.55 -40.74
C LYS A 723 2.41 10.78 -39.48
N GLN A 724 2.92 11.64 -38.60
CA GLN A 724 2.31 11.90 -37.31
C GLN A 724 2.26 13.40 -37.06
N THR A 725 1.13 13.89 -36.54
CA THR A 725 0.99 15.25 -36.03
C THR A 725 0.75 15.21 -34.53
N ILE A 726 1.62 15.86 -33.76
CA ILE A 726 1.41 16.11 -32.34
C ILE A 726 0.71 17.46 -32.21
N VAL A 727 -0.46 17.47 -31.58
CA VAL A 727 -1.25 18.68 -31.35
C VAL A 727 -1.16 19.07 -29.90
N ILE A 728 -0.68 20.30 -29.67
CA ILE A 728 -0.54 20.95 -28.37
C ILE A 728 -1.71 21.92 -28.22
N ARG A 729 -2.59 21.68 -27.26
CA ARG A 729 -3.69 22.59 -26.88
C ARG A 729 -3.40 23.22 -25.53
N LYS A 730 -3.47 24.54 -25.43
CA LYS A 730 -3.16 25.27 -24.19
C LYS A 730 -4.24 26.25 -23.78
N ASP A 731 -4.44 26.36 -22.46
CA ASP A 731 -5.31 27.36 -21.82
C ASP A 731 -4.61 27.97 -20.59
N GLY A 732 -4.85 29.24 -20.30
CA GLY A 732 -4.13 29.97 -19.23
C GLY A 732 -2.62 30.20 -19.47
N LEU A 733 -2.09 29.71 -20.59
CA LEU A 733 -0.69 29.76 -21.00
C LEU A 733 -0.59 30.55 -22.32
N PRO A 734 -0.39 31.88 -22.29
CA PRO A 734 -0.45 32.72 -23.48
C PRO A 734 0.74 32.54 -24.44
N ASP A 735 1.88 32.05 -23.98
CA ASP A 735 3.14 32.02 -24.73
C ASP A 735 3.54 30.58 -25.10
N ALA A 736 4.54 30.45 -25.99
CA ALA A 736 5.20 29.16 -26.22
C ALA A 736 6.71 29.29 -26.38
N GLY A 737 7.45 28.39 -25.74
CA GLY A 737 8.90 28.25 -25.91
C GLY A 737 9.23 27.18 -26.94
N GLU A 738 10.29 27.36 -27.71
CA GLU A 738 10.80 26.32 -28.62
C GLU A 738 12.32 26.31 -28.61
N LYS A 739 12.90 25.11 -28.42
CA LYS A 739 14.34 24.94 -28.20
C LYS A 739 14.92 23.71 -28.92
N LYS A 740 16.13 23.88 -29.46
CA LYS A 740 17.04 22.82 -29.95
C LYS A 740 18.40 23.00 -29.27
N ALA A 741 18.85 22.02 -28.49
CA ALA A 741 20.10 22.18 -27.73
C ALA A 741 21.14 21.12 -28.10
N LYS A 742 22.29 21.60 -28.62
CA LYS A 742 23.53 20.85 -28.77
C LYS A 742 24.39 20.86 -27.49
N THR A 743 23.98 21.66 -26.50
CA THR A 743 24.74 22.01 -25.28
C THR A 743 24.17 21.40 -24.00
N ILE A 744 23.14 20.54 -24.07
CA ILE A 744 22.67 19.80 -22.90
C ILE A 744 23.72 18.75 -22.55
N VAL A 745 24.28 18.89 -21.35
CA VAL A 745 25.44 18.13 -20.85
C VAL A 745 25.16 16.62 -20.75
N ASP A 746 23.88 16.24 -20.62
CA ASP A 746 23.42 14.86 -20.43
C ASP A 746 22.94 14.17 -21.72
N LEU A 747 23.10 14.80 -22.90
CA LEU A 747 22.67 14.25 -24.19
C LEU A 747 23.85 13.64 -24.97
N GLY A 748 23.68 12.41 -25.45
CA GLY A 748 24.66 11.72 -26.28
C GLY A 748 24.88 12.40 -27.64
N GLU A 749 26.04 12.16 -28.26
CA GLU A 749 26.38 12.76 -29.55
C GLU A 749 25.33 12.40 -30.63
N GLY A 750 24.68 13.42 -31.20
CA GLY A 750 23.67 13.22 -32.24
C GLY A 750 22.23 12.95 -31.75
N GLU A 751 22.00 12.78 -30.44
CA GLU A 751 20.66 12.51 -29.89
C GLU A 751 19.69 13.69 -30.06
N TYR A 752 20.23 14.92 -30.16
CA TYR A 752 19.47 16.15 -30.42
C TYR A 752 18.65 16.11 -31.73
N LYS A 753 18.98 15.20 -32.66
CA LYS A 753 18.23 15.05 -33.91
C LYS A 753 16.88 14.38 -33.70
N TYR A 754 16.66 13.68 -32.58
CA TYR A 754 15.50 12.82 -32.35
C TYR A 754 14.48 13.40 -31.37
N PHE A 755 14.64 14.67 -30.98
CA PHE A 755 13.63 15.38 -30.21
C PHE A 755 13.45 16.84 -30.66
N VAL A 756 12.29 17.42 -30.35
CA VAL A 756 12.05 18.87 -30.40
C VAL A 756 11.34 19.30 -29.11
N ALA A 757 11.75 20.43 -28.52
CA ALA A 757 11.07 20.99 -27.36
C ALA A 757 10.10 22.08 -27.82
N VAL A 758 8.80 21.91 -27.53
CA VAL A 758 7.76 22.95 -27.74
C VAL A 758 6.91 23.03 -26.49
N GLU A 759 6.93 24.19 -25.84
CA GLU A 759 6.49 24.38 -24.46
C GLU A 759 5.29 25.32 -24.41
N ALA A 760 4.23 24.95 -23.70
CA ALA A 760 3.16 25.90 -23.38
C ALA A 760 3.55 26.72 -22.14
N ALA A 761 3.48 28.05 -22.23
CA ALA A 761 4.11 28.91 -21.24
C ALA A 761 3.29 30.19 -20.91
N ALA A 762 3.64 30.81 -19.79
CA ALA A 762 3.25 32.14 -19.34
C ALA A 762 4.53 32.88 -18.90
N ILE A 763 5.22 33.51 -19.85
CA ILE A 763 6.56 34.10 -19.66
C ILE A 763 6.58 35.57 -20.07
N GLY A 764 6.00 35.93 -21.21
CA GLY A 764 6.02 37.27 -21.78
C GLY A 764 5.38 38.31 -20.86
N LYS A 765 4.33 37.90 -20.15
CA LYS A 765 3.73 38.66 -19.05
C LYS A 765 3.70 37.79 -17.79
N PRO A 766 4.58 38.03 -16.81
CA PRO A 766 4.59 37.31 -15.55
C PRO A 766 3.23 37.38 -14.83
N VAL A 767 2.88 36.32 -14.12
CA VAL A 767 1.64 36.20 -13.36
C VAL A 767 1.88 36.71 -11.94
N THR A 768 1.03 37.63 -11.46
CA THR A 768 1.07 38.12 -10.08
C THR A 768 -0.16 37.63 -9.32
N LEU A 769 0.04 37.02 -8.16
CA LEU A 769 -1.03 36.53 -7.28
C LEU A 769 -1.00 37.25 -5.94
N LYS A 770 -2.11 37.90 -5.58
CA LYS A 770 -2.36 38.39 -4.22
C LYS A 770 -2.68 37.23 -3.27
N PRO A 771 -2.54 37.41 -1.94
CA PRO A 771 -2.95 36.42 -0.95
C PRO A 771 -4.33 35.83 -1.23
N GLY A 772 -4.42 34.51 -1.27
CA GLY A 772 -5.64 33.77 -1.55
C GLY A 772 -5.99 33.61 -3.03
N GLU A 773 -5.42 34.41 -3.94
CA GLU A 773 -5.62 34.28 -5.38
C GLU A 773 -4.91 33.04 -5.94
N GLU A 774 -5.44 32.54 -7.06
CA GLU A 774 -5.04 31.30 -7.71
C GLU A 774 -4.95 31.50 -9.21
N TRP A 775 -3.86 31.03 -9.82
CA TRP A 775 -3.67 30.98 -11.27
C TRP A 775 -3.81 29.54 -11.76
N ASN A 776 -4.39 29.36 -12.95
CA ASN A 776 -4.58 28.06 -13.56
C ASN A 776 -3.98 28.03 -14.98
N GLY A 777 -3.29 26.93 -15.31
CA GLY A 777 -2.79 26.61 -16.64
C GLY A 777 -3.21 25.20 -17.05
N ARG A 778 -3.51 24.99 -18.34
CA ARG A 778 -3.86 23.68 -18.89
C ARG A 778 -3.08 23.42 -20.17
N LEU A 779 -2.50 22.24 -20.27
CA LEU A 779 -1.85 21.70 -21.45
C LEU A 779 -2.50 20.37 -21.82
N GLU A 780 -2.88 20.19 -23.07
CA GLU A 780 -3.36 18.93 -23.62
C GLU A 780 -2.54 18.56 -24.85
N LEU A 781 -2.02 17.33 -24.85
CA LEU A 781 -1.22 16.75 -25.92
C LEU A 781 -1.99 15.58 -26.53
N SER A 782 -2.10 15.58 -27.85
CA SER A 782 -2.75 14.51 -28.61
C SER A 782 -1.94 14.19 -29.85
N THR A 783 -2.04 12.96 -30.35
CA THR A 783 -1.41 12.54 -31.60
C THR A 783 -2.46 12.22 -32.63
N ILE A 784 -2.20 12.59 -33.88
CA ILE A 784 -3.03 12.29 -35.05
C ILE A 784 -2.11 11.59 -36.05
N HIS A 785 -2.54 10.44 -36.56
CA HIS A 785 -1.84 9.64 -37.56
C HIS A 785 -2.46 9.83 -38.94
#